data_AF-A0ABD0X665-F1
#
_entry.id   AF-A0ABD0X665-F1
#
_cell.length_a   1.000
_cell.length_b   1.000
_cell.length_c   1.000
_cell.angle_alpha   90.00
_cell.angle_beta   90.00
_cell.angle_gamma   90.00
#
_symmetry.space_group_name_H-M   'P 1'
#
loop_
_entity.id
_entity.type
_entity.pdbx_description
1 polymer ?
#
loop_
_entity_poly.entity_id
_entity_poly.type
_entity_poly.pdbx_seq_one_letter_code
_entity_poly.pdbx_strand_id
1 'polypeptide(L)'
;MYLNILVLSFLFGSGLGKDAREECEWAVSLCNIGDPLNPSSTCVFEGPLSTLSGGMEEQQFSTKVKAVIKTLTNQPVNTKTEHYLGFPYYLRIDLLCGSKESSKHAIQEALLTGNSPNVVLTIQEPVNPTHLKPQRLQIILSTAPLLDIPCDSELCQLGWYAPMPILNGSVVYRAQVLSSGLGQHVPERSYAVNVNGYVSTTAKGNTEISIGLKIPALEDIMVLGSPSRPLWAVVGHAPVLILPGIPGFKAVLMTATEFQHTFLFELGIESCWLGSLKCPQMEFSSMILEAFSTESSLFIRQNQLLHRFVGNFSLLPLRVPPSETWSQVLRSMCVSRMVPVFFSYYGSEYFYILGGGGQKGTLYRAQIYDGDLTITQLLDYKGRTACEFMRRKACQVLWADQDPSHNHLTDLVLLEMLPGRRRAHSYQLLILDENFLLGDTFPKYIPKGGESLFTMVTKTQENTTVTLQLSGMVFNPKSGILYIWGNTLLCSQDLGKTYLFFNGYTLDQTIKYFTLSYHGEFTFVTETEELWWGQEGVAQVTRVRPSVGWKVFSSLQALKGYRSDSSKHSLLTVFYDWDKQLQEVIYKVDSKGRGSVVKWLLPVAEILSYNHLSTSIVHHSEAISAFSIPMTCPFFWDQITHLPHPERYNRIQLYVTRPPLVHTPMDLQTTASLATYQGLLQHLFVLHSEYLMDIGNASQNPIWRMWKHKVKIYTDYFFFMASNGVSSTGFNVEMGGYSMPYLSSEISFPDSVYLDCFSTFSFSISFNCGSPIHRSMEKESRAGLRSKVSDMNNIWLSAEVSDDNYLHASITRSLEYNRWTVKYKVTVTDRGAFPGQTLAGVGLLSFSLLLRVINSELQCFQQKDQGTALNGLLRVPIYIGCPPGKRLAFDISTTLKQTAHINKRYYDCPKPKANIPCFHFEHLFHPAFLIQDIVTGESWKFFESYTFKVIGGGAYSKDNIIFYTPGEVLKYNSLNYSSQNTLIWDFEGMDKIKVNVTEEGFMVMDGTTNKIRWLCQQKSPCGNMPFLSMQPPEFFFVVEVSNKGTDSSTYCDYALQIILNVHGIPVDHYHRLSRLLLTLAVIILVIFSIAMYKLYGSDMKNLLMAAYQTCKLGSHMDHDSNVSMAPGIGN
;
A
#
# COMPACT_ATOMS: atom_id res chain seq x y z
N MET A 1 -16.89 33.40 -36.19
CA MET A 1 -15.77 33.18 -35.25
C MET A 1 -15.96 31.88 -34.39
N TYR A 2 -15.98 30.66 -34.98
CA TYR A 2 -16.48 29.38 -34.37
C TYR A 2 -17.58 29.42 -33.23
N LEU A 3 -18.60 30.30 -33.14
CA LEU A 3 -18.98 31.38 -34.07
C LEU A 3 -18.97 32.84 -33.55
N ASN A 4 -18.85 33.14 -32.27
CA ASN A 4 -18.20 34.34 -31.66
C ASN A 4 -17.41 33.91 -30.39
N ILE A 5 -16.77 32.73 -30.55
CA ILE A 5 -16.12 31.80 -29.61
C ILE A 5 -17.02 31.36 -28.45
N LEU A 6 -17.85 30.32 -28.60
CA LEU A 6 -18.52 29.74 -27.42
C LEU A 6 -19.22 30.84 -26.56
N VAL A 7 -19.85 31.82 -27.24
CA VAL A 7 -19.65 33.31 -27.36
C VAL A 7 -19.48 34.18 -26.11
N LEU A 8 -18.22 34.36 -25.66
CA LEU A 8 -17.85 34.56 -24.24
C LEU A 8 -18.24 33.30 -23.48
N SER A 9 -17.47 32.78 -22.52
CA SER A 9 -17.86 31.72 -21.56
C SER A 9 -19.23 31.96 -20.86
N PHE A 10 -20.34 31.86 -21.61
CA PHE A 10 -21.39 32.90 -21.77
C PHE A 10 -21.39 34.04 -20.74
N LEU A 11 -20.64 35.10 -21.06
CA LEU A 11 -20.56 36.44 -20.45
C LEU A 11 -20.09 36.55 -18.99
N PHE A 12 -20.38 35.62 -18.07
CA PHE A 12 -19.98 35.76 -16.66
C PHE A 12 -19.94 34.40 -15.93
N GLY A 13 -19.19 33.42 -16.44
CA GLY A 13 -18.72 32.29 -15.62
C GLY A 13 -17.74 32.77 -14.55
N SER A 14 -18.20 33.62 -13.64
CA SER A 14 -17.54 34.26 -12.49
C SER A 14 -16.10 34.74 -12.73
N GLY A 15 -15.93 35.95 -13.29
CA GLY A 15 -14.74 36.76 -13.00
C GLY A 15 -13.86 37.21 -14.18
N LEU A 16 -14.43 37.71 -15.28
CA LEU A 16 -13.69 38.68 -16.12
C LEU A 16 -13.74 40.06 -15.45
N GLY A 17 -13.00 40.15 -14.36
CA GLY A 17 -13.05 41.29 -13.44
C GLY A 17 -12.33 41.00 -12.13
N LYS A 18 -11.22 40.28 -12.19
CA LYS A 18 -10.13 40.45 -11.23
C LYS A 18 -8.87 40.47 -12.06
N ASP A 19 -7.96 41.37 -11.72
CA ASP A 19 -6.59 41.36 -12.19
C ASP A 19 -6.11 39.93 -12.37
N ALA A 20 -5.30 39.67 -13.39
CA ALA A 20 -4.57 38.42 -13.55
C ALA A 20 -3.70 38.20 -12.29
N ARG A 21 -4.32 37.77 -11.19
CA ARG A 21 -3.66 37.14 -10.06
C ARG A 21 -3.18 35.84 -10.66
N GLU A 22 -1.88 35.79 -10.92
CA GLU A 22 -1.19 34.58 -11.35
C GLU A 22 -1.72 33.41 -10.50
N GLU A 23 -2.32 32.40 -11.14
CA GLU A 23 -2.83 31.22 -10.45
C GLU A 23 -1.65 30.58 -9.72
N CYS A 24 -1.74 30.53 -8.40
CA CYS A 24 -0.73 29.95 -7.54
C CYS A 24 -0.98 28.44 -7.42
N GLU A 25 0.08 27.64 -7.48
CA GLU A 25 0.02 26.20 -7.24
C GLU A 25 0.91 25.81 -6.06
N TRP A 26 0.52 24.78 -5.32
CA TRP A 26 1.43 24.14 -4.38
C TRP A 26 2.64 23.57 -5.13
N ALA A 27 3.80 23.60 -4.49
CA ALA A 27 5.01 22.90 -4.88
C ALA A 27 5.62 22.22 -3.66
N VAL A 28 6.26 21.07 -3.86
CA VAL A 28 6.88 20.28 -2.80
C VAL A 28 8.33 19.97 -3.17
N SER A 29 9.23 20.14 -2.21
CA SER A 29 10.64 19.76 -2.34
C SER A 29 11.11 18.96 -1.12
N LEU A 30 11.96 17.97 -1.37
CA LEU A 30 12.63 17.22 -0.29
C LEU A 30 13.85 17.99 0.18
N CYS A 31 13.89 18.33 1.47
CA CYS A 31 14.96 19.10 2.07
C CYS A 31 15.70 18.26 3.13
N ASN A 32 17.03 18.27 3.08
CA ASN A 32 17.87 17.77 4.17
C ASN A 32 18.19 18.95 5.10
N ILE A 33 17.62 18.99 6.32
CA ILE A 33 17.92 20.09 7.24
C ILE A 33 19.31 19.87 7.85
N GLY A 34 20.18 20.87 7.66
CA GLY A 34 21.52 20.94 8.23
C GLY A 34 21.54 20.92 9.77
N ASP A 35 22.74 21.01 10.33
CA ASP A 35 22.97 20.99 11.78
C ASP A 35 21.99 21.90 12.57
N PRO A 36 21.23 21.42 13.57
CA PRO A 36 20.38 22.28 14.39
C PRO A 36 21.16 23.39 15.12
N LEU A 37 22.49 23.27 15.19
CA LEU A 37 23.40 24.27 15.75
C LEU A 37 24.06 25.19 14.70
N ASN A 38 23.82 24.97 13.39
CA ASN A 38 24.39 25.78 12.32
C ASN A 38 23.32 26.06 11.23
N PRO A 39 22.82 27.30 11.10
CA PRO A 39 21.61 27.65 10.34
C PRO A 39 21.75 27.58 8.81
N SER A 40 22.82 26.99 8.26
CA SER A 40 22.91 26.72 6.83
C SER A 40 21.98 25.56 6.47
N SER A 41 20.69 25.85 6.31
CA SER A 41 19.77 24.93 5.66
C SER A 41 20.18 24.83 4.19
N THR A 42 20.79 23.72 3.78
CA THR A 42 20.86 23.39 2.35
C THR A 42 19.53 22.77 1.96
N CYS A 43 18.46 23.56 2.01
CA CYS A 43 17.37 23.33 1.09
C CYS A 43 17.99 23.61 -0.28
N VAL A 44 18.15 22.60 -1.12
CA VAL A 44 18.73 22.79 -2.46
C VAL A 44 17.73 23.64 -3.25
N PHE A 45 17.86 24.96 -3.10
CA PHE A 45 16.98 25.96 -3.72
C PHE A 45 17.55 26.51 -5.03
N GLU A 46 18.58 25.85 -5.56
CA GLU A 46 19.23 26.23 -6.80
C GLU A 46 19.37 25.03 -7.73
N GLY A 47 18.32 24.84 -8.55
CA GLY A 47 18.35 24.07 -9.78
C GLY A 47 18.10 22.56 -9.64
N PRO A 48 17.56 21.92 -10.69
CA PRO A 48 17.31 20.46 -10.77
C PRO A 48 18.61 19.63 -10.89
N LEU A 49 19.70 20.00 -10.18
CA LEU A 49 21.07 19.69 -10.63
C LEU A 49 22.09 19.24 -9.56
N SER A 50 21.73 18.95 -8.31
CA SER A 50 22.70 18.32 -7.38
C SER A 50 22.20 17.12 -6.56
N THR A 51 20.91 16.81 -6.57
CA THR A 51 20.42 15.48 -6.16
C THR A 51 19.70 14.84 -7.35
N LEU A 52 20.29 13.76 -7.86
CA LEU A 52 19.72 12.88 -8.89
C LEU A 52 18.47 12.12 -8.42
N SER A 53 17.98 12.45 -7.23
CA SER A 53 17.05 11.67 -6.45
C SER A 53 15.82 12.54 -6.15
N GLY A 54 14.84 12.52 -7.06
CA GLY A 54 13.45 12.80 -6.69
C GLY A 54 12.87 11.73 -5.76
N GLY A 55 13.73 10.99 -5.03
CA GLY A 55 13.39 9.89 -4.15
C GLY A 55 14.39 9.77 -3.00
N MET A 56 14.02 9.04 -1.95
CA MET A 56 14.80 8.93 -0.71
C MET A 56 15.91 7.86 -0.86
N GLU A 57 17.11 8.08 -0.28
CA GLU A 57 18.32 7.30 -0.63
C GLU A 57 18.68 6.10 0.29
N GLU A 58 18.43 6.08 1.62
CA GLU A 58 18.77 4.88 2.47
C GLU A 58 17.97 4.77 3.81
N GLN A 59 18.49 4.15 4.91
CA GLN A 59 18.23 4.32 6.40
C GLN A 59 19.48 4.69 7.24
N GLN A 60 19.52 5.90 7.83
CA GLN A 60 20.62 6.35 8.72
C GLN A 60 20.13 6.73 10.14
N PHE A 61 20.94 6.39 11.15
CA PHE A 61 20.71 6.78 12.54
C PHE A 61 20.97 8.28 12.76
N SER A 62 19.99 9.01 13.28
CA SER A 62 20.17 10.42 13.62
C SER A 62 20.63 10.58 15.08
N THR A 63 21.95 10.68 15.27
CA THR A 63 22.53 11.10 16.56
C THR A 63 22.09 12.52 16.96
N LYS A 64 21.72 13.35 15.98
CA LYS A 64 21.30 14.74 16.14
C LYS A 64 19.92 14.88 16.80
N VAL A 65 18.91 14.16 16.28
CA VAL A 65 17.56 14.14 16.89
C VAL A 65 17.63 13.60 18.32
N LYS A 66 18.45 12.57 18.55
CA LYS A 66 18.71 12.02 19.89
C LYS A 66 19.32 13.06 20.84
N ALA A 67 20.21 13.93 20.36
CA ALA A 67 20.78 15.00 21.17
C ALA A 67 19.74 16.05 21.57
N VAL A 68 18.89 16.49 20.63
CA VAL A 68 17.80 17.45 20.90
C VAL A 68 16.78 16.85 21.88
N ILE A 69 16.39 15.58 21.72
CA ILE A 69 15.40 14.97 22.62
C ILE A 69 15.95 14.83 24.05
N LYS A 70 17.25 14.61 24.21
CA LYS A 70 17.88 14.57 25.55
C LYS A 70 17.80 15.90 26.30
N THR A 71 17.65 17.04 25.62
CA THR A 71 17.51 18.36 26.28
C THR A 71 16.08 18.64 26.76
N LEU A 72 15.09 17.83 26.33
CA LEU A 72 13.66 17.96 26.69
C LEU A 72 13.33 17.41 28.08
N THR A 73 14.17 17.67 29.09
CA THR A 73 13.98 17.18 30.47
C THR A 73 12.74 17.76 31.16
N ASN A 74 12.30 18.95 30.75
CA ASN A 74 11.15 19.69 31.29
C ASN A 74 9.91 19.63 30.39
N GLN A 75 9.77 18.56 29.60
CA GLN A 75 8.67 18.38 28.64
C GLN A 75 7.94 17.04 28.92
N PRO A 76 6.70 16.84 28.41
CA PRO A 76 5.96 15.60 28.61
C PRO A 76 6.54 14.37 27.86
N VAL A 77 7.71 14.49 27.24
CA VAL A 77 8.34 13.47 26.38
C VAL A 77 9.11 12.43 27.21
N ASN A 78 9.26 11.20 26.70
CA ASN A 78 10.14 10.18 27.30
C ASN A 78 11.52 10.23 26.63
N THR A 79 12.57 10.54 27.40
CA THR A 79 13.95 10.68 26.89
C THR A 79 14.75 9.37 26.93
N LYS A 80 14.17 8.26 27.44
CA LYS A 80 14.85 6.97 27.62
C LYS A 80 14.86 6.06 26.39
N THR A 81 14.20 6.44 25.29
CA THR A 81 14.17 5.66 24.04
C THR A 81 15.53 5.71 23.33
N GLU A 82 16.12 4.54 23.06
CA GLU A 82 17.53 4.44 22.67
C GLU A 82 17.78 4.57 21.16
N HIS A 83 16.76 4.39 20.32
CA HIS A 83 16.88 4.36 18.86
C HIS A 83 15.95 5.35 18.17
N TYR A 84 16.52 6.42 17.61
CA TYR A 84 15.85 7.33 16.66
C TYR A 84 16.42 7.05 15.28
N LEU A 85 15.68 6.26 14.49
CA LEU A 85 15.88 6.17 13.05
C LEU A 85 15.24 7.41 12.45
N GLY A 86 16.00 8.24 11.75
CA GLY A 86 15.47 9.50 11.26
C GLY A 86 16.29 9.97 10.09
N PHE A 87 15.73 9.85 8.90
CA PHE A 87 16.28 10.61 7.78
C PHE A 87 16.09 12.07 8.00
N PRO A 88 17.07 12.91 7.72
CA PRO A 88 16.91 14.35 7.88
C PRO A 88 16.00 14.98 6.81
N TYR A 89 15.13 14.20 6.16
CA TYR A 89 14.25 14.66 5.09
C TYR A 89 12.96 15.27 5.64
N TYR A 90 12.75 16.52 5.27
CA TYR A 90 11.51 17.25 5.45
C TYR A 90 10.93 17.54 4.08
N LEU A 91 9.62 17.47 3.97
CA LEU A 91 8.90 18.06 2.85
C LEU A 91 8.82 19.56 3.11
N ARG A 92 9.42 20.36 2.23
CA ARG A 92 9.18 21.78 2.15
C ARG A 92 8.06 22.02 1.16
N ILE A 93 7.04 22.73 1.60
CA ILE A 93 5.88 23.14 0.82
C ILE A 93 6.07 24.62 0.51
N ASP A 94 5.96 24.95 -0.77
CA ASP A 94 6.01 26.31 -1.29
C ASP A 94 4.75 26.61 -2.11
N LEU A 95 4.54 27.91 -2.36
CA LEU A 95 3.50 28.40 -3.24
C LEU A 95 4.14 29.05 -4.47
N LEU A 96 3.91 28.48 -5.65
CA LEU A 96 4.43 28.98 -6.92
C LEU A 96 3.35 29.79 -7.65
N CYS A 97 3.56 31.08 -7.76
CA CYS A 97 2.71 32.00 -8.53
C CYS A 97 3.60 32.63 -9.60
N GLY A 98 3.40 32.36 -10.89
CA GLY A 98 4.05 32.99 -12.07
C GLY A 98 5.54 33.41 -11.99
N SER A 99 5.89 34.39 -11.14
CA SER A 99 7.23 34.88 -10.85
C SER A 99 7.74 34.51 -9.43
N LYS A 100 9.06 34.54 -9.23
CA LYS A 100 9.65 34.30 -7.90
C LYS A 100 9.25 35.35 -6.85
N GLU A 101 8.99 36.59 -7.27
CA GLU A 101 8.59 37.69 -6.38
C GLU A 101 7.14 37.57 -5.94
N SER A 102 6.22 37.29 -6.87
CA SER A 102 4.81 37.03 -6.56
C SER A 102 4.65 35.79 -5.67
N SER A 103 5.42 34.74 -5.93
CA SER A 103 5.48 33.56 -5.06
C SER A 103 5.84 33.91 -3.60
N LYS A 104 6.87 34.74 -3.38
CA LYS A 104 7.28 35.19 -2.04
C LYS A 104 6.19 36.00 -1.35
N HIS A 105 5.57 36.95 -2.05
CA HIS A 105 4.48 37.77 -1.50
C HIS A 105 3.27 36.92 -1.12
N ALA A 106 2.91 35.94 -1.96
CA ALA A 106 1.79 35.07 -1.70
C ALA A 106 2.03 34.14 -0.50
N ILE A 107 3.26 33.67 -0.27
CA ILE A 107 3.62 32.92 0.95
C ILE A 107 3.47 33.80 2.20
N GLN A 108 3.91 35.06 2.15
CA GLN A 108 3.75 35.99 3.27
C GLN A 108 2.27 36.32 3.54
N GLU A 109 1.48 36.60 2.51
CA GLU A 109 0.04 36.83 2.63
C GLU A 109 -0.66 35.61 3.22
N ALA A 110 -0.30 34.40 2.78
CA ALA A 110 -0.82 33.16 3.33
C ALA A 110 -0.48 33.02 4.83
N LEU A 111 0.76 33.27 5.24
CA LEU A 111 1.15 33.18 6.65
C LEU A 111 0.41 34.21 7.52
N LEU A 112 0.31 35.47 7.07
CA LEU A 112 -0.36 36.55 7.81
C LEU A 112 -1.87 36.35 7.91
N THR A 113 -2.48 35.65 6.95
CA THR A 113 -3.90 35.27 6.97
C THR A 113 -4.16 33.99 7.78
N GLY A 114 -3.11 33.36 8.32
CA GLY A 114 -3.21 32.11 9.08
C GLY A 114 -3.41 30.86 8.21
N ASN A 115 -3.15 30.94 6.90
CA ASN A 115 -3.14 29.79 6.02
C ASN A 115 -1.89 28.94 6.31
N SER A 116 -2.11 27.71 6.77
CA SER A 116 -1.05 26.73 7.00
C SER A 116 -1.49 25.41 6.36
N PRO A 117 -0.82 24.95 5.30
CA PRO A 117 -1.22 23.73 4.62
C PRO A 117 -1.06 22.51 5.54
N ASN A 118 -1.92 21.51 5.33
CA ASN A 118 -1.74 20.18 5.91
C ASN A 118 -1.22 19.24 4.82
N VAL A 119 -0.34 18.31 5.20
CA VAL A 119 0.13 17.26 4.30
C VAL A 119 -0.48 15.93 4.74
N VAL A 120 -1.29 15.32 3.87
CA VAL A 120 -1.74 13.93 4.05
C VAL A 120 -0.72 13.02 3.41
N LEU A 121 0.00 12.28 4.24
CA LEU A 121 0.93 11.26 3.79
C LEU A 121 0.23 9.90 3.79
N THR A 122 0.11 9.28 2.62
CA THR A 122 -0.34 7.91 2.45
C THR A 122 0.85 6.99 2.25
N ILE A 123 0.97 5.97 3.10
CA ILE A 123 2.03 4.96 3.01
C ILE A 123 1.45 3.74 2.29
N GLN A 124 2.08 3.34 1.20
CA GLN A 124 1.65 2.16 0.46
C GLN A 124 2.21 0.88 1.09
N GLU A 125 1.36 -0.15 1.16
CA GLU A 125 1.76 -1.47 1.61
C GLU A 125 2.77 -2.12 0.65
N PRO A 126 3.78 -2.85 1.15
CA PRO A 126 4.64 -3.66 0.29
C PRO A 126 3.84 -4.70 -0.47
N VAL A 127 4.40 -5.19 -1.57
CA VAL A 127 3.83 -6.36 -2.25
C VAL A 127 3.80 -7.54 -1.28
N ASN A 128 4.86 -7.75 -0.49
CA ASN A 128 4.96 -8.85 0.45
C ASN A 128 5.13 -8.41 1.92
N PRO A 129 4.09 -8.52 2.75
CA PRO A 129 4.12 -8.10 4.14
C PRO A 129 4.62 -9.24 5.07
N THR A 130 5.91 -9.61 5.02
CA THR A 130 6.43 -10.76 5.80
C THR A 130 6.70 -10.50 7.29
N HIS A 131 6.60 -9.25 7.76
CA HIS A 131 6.86 -8.91 9.18
C HIS A 131 5.84 -7.96 9.83
N LEU A 132 4.82 -7.53 9.08
CA LEU A 132 3.77 -6.63 9.54
C LEU A 132 2.44 -7.19 9.05
N LYS A 133 1.42 -7.32 9.91
CA LYS A 133 0.04 -7.53 9.45
C LYS A 133 -0.27 -6.40 8.44
N PRO A 134 -0.85 -6.66 7.27
CA PRO A 134 -1.08 -5.62 6.25
C PRO A 134 -1.77 -4.39 6.86
N GLN A 135 -1.21 -3.21 6.59
CA GLN A 135 -1.56 -1.94 7.21
C GLN A 135 -1.65 -0.81 6.18
N ARG A 136 -2.86 -0.26 6.04
CA ARG A 136 -3.08 0.98 5.31
C ARG A 136 -3.00 2.14 6.28
N LEU A 137 -1.94 2.93 6.17
CA LEU A 137 -1.62 4.00 7.10
C LEU A 137 -1.66 5.36 6.40
N GLN A 138 -2.42 6.29 6.95
CA GLN A 138 -2.45 7.69 6.57
C GLN A 138 -2.11 8.58 7.74
N ILE A 139 -1.35 9.63 7.48
CA ILE A 139 -0.92 10.59 8.50
C ILE A 139 -1.17 12.00 8.01
N ILE A 140 -1.94 12.75 8.76
CA ILE A 140 -2.16 14.18 8.54
C ILE A 140 -1.10 14.92 9.35
N LEU A 141 -0.16 15.52 8.63
CA LEU A 141 0.92 16.33 9.17
C LEU A 141 0.55 17.80 9.04
N SER A 142 0.33 18.49 10.16
CA SER A 142 0.31 19.96 10.12
C SER A 142 1.72 20.48 9.86
N THR A 143 1.83 21.43 8.94
CA THR A 143 3.12 21.97 8.53
C THR A 143 3.62 23.06 9.48
N ALA A 144 4.93 23.21 9.55
CA ALA A 144 5.66 24.11 10.45
C ALA A 144 6.32 25.22 9.62
N PRO A 145 5.90 26.50 9.75
CA PRO A 145 6.54 27.59 9.03
C PRO A 145 7.94 27.88 9.61
N LEU A 146 8.96 27.89 8.75
CA LEU A 146 10.36 28.16 9.10
C LEU A 146 10.94 29.22 8.16
N LEU A 147 11.90 29.98 8.69
CA LEU A 147 12.69 30.96 7.94
C LEU A 147 14.02 30.32 7.51
N ASP A 148 14.31 30.30 6.21
CA ASP A 148 15.42 29.51 5.63
C ASP A 148 16.80 30.03 6.01
N ILE A 149 16.94 31.37 6.06
CA ILE A 149 18.18 32.11 6.31
C ILE A 149 17.82 33.35 7.14
N PRO A 150 18.52 33.63 8.27
CA PRO A 150 18.29 34.87 9.02
C PRO A 150 18.57 36.07 8.11
N CYS A 151 17.55 36.89 7.89
CA CYS A 151 17.57 38.03 6.97
C CYS A 151 17.17 39.30 7.71
N ASP A 152 17.86 40.41 7.41
CA ASP A 152 17.61 41.74 7.99
C ASP A 152 16.56 42.56 7.18
N SER A 153 15.98 41.99 6.11
CA SER A 153 15.05 42.67 5.20
C SER A 153 13.61 42.16 5.34
N GLU A 154 12.61 42.98 4.98
CA GLU A 154 11.19 42.60 4.93
C GLU A 154 10.83 41.49 3.90
N LEU A 155 11.81 40.95 3.16
CA LEU A 155 11.64 40.00 2.03
C LEU A 155 12.38 38.65 2.25
N CYS A 156 12.34 38.10 3.46
CA CYS A 156 12.93 36.78 3.80
C CYS A 156 12.31 35.62 2.99
N GLN A 157 13.10 34.57 2.70
CA GLN A 157 12.56 33.31 2.19
C GLN A 157 11.94 32.50 3.34
N LEU A 158 10.65 32.21 3.19
CA LEU A 158 9.82 31.46 4.13
C LEU A 158 9.27 30.23 3.42
N GLY A 159 9.13 29.13 4.16
CA GLY A 159 8.53 27.89 3.66
C GLY A 159 7.88 27.11 4.78
N TRP A 160 6.94 26.23 4.42
CA TRP A 160 6.31 25.32 5.38
C TRP A 160 7.02 23.97 5.34
N TYR A 161 7.29 23.40 6.50
CA TYR A 161 8.04 22.14 6.63
C TYR A 161 7.19 21.07 7.30
N ALA A 162 7.17 19.87 6.73
CA ALA A 162 6.60 18.68 7.35
C ALA A 162 7.66 17.57 7.44
N PRO A 163 7.80 16.88 8.58
CA PRO A 163 8.69 15.74 8.69
C PRO A 163 8.21 14.60 7.77
N MET A 164 9.13 13.89 7.11
CA MET A 164 8.79 12.74 6.28
C MET A 164 9.04 11.43 7.06
N PRO A 165 8.01 10.80 7.65
CA PRO A 165 8.18 9.50 8.29
C PRO A 165 8.38 8.39 7.26
N ILE A 166 9.15 7.38 7.65
CA ILE A 166 9.39 6.18 6.84
C ILE A 166 8.99 4.97 7.66
N LEU A 167 8.21 4.09 7.04
CA LEU A 167 7.83 2.81 7.62
C LEU A 167 8.71 1.71 7.04
N ASN A 168 9.32 0.89 7.90
CA ASN A 168 10.06 -0.29 7.44
C ASN A 168 9.12 -1.23 6.71
N GLY A 169 9.53 -1.71 5.54
CA GLY A 169 8.70 -2.48 4.63
C GLY A 169 8.00 -1.68 3.54
N SER A 170 8.01 -0.34 3.56
CA SER A 170 7.33 0.47 2.52
C SER A 170 8.31 1.38 1.78
N VAL A 171 8.23 1.39 0.45
CA VAL A 171 9.10 2.21 -0.43
C VAL A 171 8.35 3.22 -1.29
N VAL A 172 7.02 3.13 -1.35
CA VAL A 172 6.15 4.05 -2.10
C VAL A 172 5.36 4.91 -1.12
N TYR A 173 5.49 6.24 -1.25
CA TYR A 173 4.79 7.20 -0.41
C TYR A 173 4.15 8.28 -1.27
N ARG A 174 3.02 8.79 -0.79
CA ARG A 174 2.28 9.84 -1.47
C ARG A 174 1.91 10.96 -0.53
N ALA A 175 2.33 12.17 -0.88
CA ALA A 175 2.05 13.39 -0.13
C ALA A 175 1.00 14.23 -0.86
N GLN A 176 -0.15 14.45 -0.24
CA GLN A 176 -1.19 15.35 -0.72
C GLN A 176 -1.19 16.62 0.13
N VAL A 177 -1.03 17.77 -0.52
CA VAL A 177 -1.05 19.08 0.14
C VAL A 177 -2.47 19.64 0.10
N LEU A 178 -3.02 19.88 1.29
CA LEU A 178 -4.35 20.43 1.52
C LEU A 178 -4.23 21.88 2.02
N SER A 179 -5.04 22.77 1.49
CA SER A 179 -5.20 24.12 2.05
C SER A 179 -6.01 24.07 3.35
N SER A 180 -5.72 24.93 4.32
CA SER A 180 -6.52 25.04 5.55
C SER A 180 -7.86 25.76 5.34
N GLY A 181 -8.18 26.20 4.12
CA GLY A 181 -9.40 26.94 3.79
C GLY A 181 -9.39 28.41 4.21
N LEU A 182 -8.28 28.89 4.78
CA LEU A 182 -8.05 30.29 5.13
C LEU A 182 -7.15 30.95 4.06
N GLY A 183 -7.41 32.22 3.75
CA GLY A 183 -6.64 32.97 2.74
C GLY A 183 -7.05 32.66 1.29
N GLN A 184 -6.09 32.72 0.36
CA GLN A 184 -6.31 32.42 -1.05
C GLN A 184 -6.61 30.92 -1.24
N HIS A 185 -7.66 30.61 -2.00
CA HIS A 185 -7.96 29.23 -2.37
C HIS A 185 -6.91 28.70 -3.36
N VAL A 186 -6.22 27.63 -2.98
CA VAL A 186 -5.22 26.94 -3.78
C VAL A 186 -5.66 25.49 -3.91
N PRO A 187 -5.83 24.96 -5.14
CA PRO A 187 -6.32 23.61 -5.33
C PRO A 187 -5.34 22.59 -4.73
N GLU A 188 -5.88 21.52 -4.16
CA GLU A 188 -5.09 20.44 -3.59
C GLU A 188 -4.20 19.78 -4.65
N ARG A 189 -3.02 19.32 -4.22
CA ARG A 189 -2.07 18.68 -5.14
C ARG A 189 -1.33 17.52 -4.51
N SER A 190 -1.13 16.48 -5.29
CA SER A 190 -0.50 15.22 -4.91
C SER A 190 0.91 15.08 -5.49
N TYR A 191 1.77 14.41 -4.74
CA TYR A 191 3.16 14.17 -5.09
C TYR A 191 3.57 12.75 -4.73
N ALA A 192 4.25 12.07 -5.65
CA ALA A 192 4.91 10.81 -5.38
C ALA A 192 6.29 11.08 -4.73
N VAL A 193 6.53 10.45 -3.58
CA VAL A 193 7.74 10.63 -2.77
C VAL A 193 8.32 9.26 -2.46
N ASN A 194 9.00 8.66 -3.42
CA ASN A 194 9.39 7.24 -3.34
C ASN A 194 10.82 7.05 -2.85
N VAL A 195 11.13 5.90 -2.26
CA VAL A 195 12.49 5.50 -1.91
C VAL A 195 13.15 4.94 -3.16
N ASN A 196 14.30 5.47 -3.56
CA ASN A 196 15.00 5.06 -4.78
C ASN A 196 16.20 4.17 -4.44
N GLY A 197 15.99 2.85 -4.47
CA GLY A 197 17.04 1.85 -4.22
C GLY A 197 18.10 1.73 -5.33
N TYR A 198 18.05 2.54 -6.39
CA TYR A 198 19.03 2.51 -7.48
C TYR A 198 20.09 3.62 -7.35
N VAL A 199 20.11 4.33 -6.23
CA VAL A 199 21.13 5.33 -5.87
C VAL A 199 22.09 4.71 -4.87
N SER A 200 23.39 4.99 -5.03
CA SER A 200 24.45 4.52 -4.15
C SER A 200 25.35 5.69 -3.76
N THR A 201 25.91 5.64 -2.55
CA THR A 201 26.86 6.66 -2.08
C THR A 201 28.29 6.15 -2.28
N THR A 202 29.09 6.89 -3.04
CA THR A 202 30.51 6.56 -3.26
C THR A 202 31.34 6.80 -2.00
N ALA A 203 32.54 6.20 -1.93
CA ALA A 203 33.48 6.41 -0.82
C ALA A 203 33.90 7.88 -0.59
N LYS A 204 33.68 8.76 -1.59
CA LYS A 204 33.92 10.20 -1.50
C LYS A 204 32.69 10.99 -1.00
N GLY A 205 31.57 10.32 -0.72
CA GLY A 205 30.32 10.93 -0.30
C GLY A 205 29.43 11.45 -1.44
N ASN A 206 29.82 11.23 -2.72
CA ASN A 206 28.99 11.63 -3.86
C ASN A 206 27.93 10.56 -4.14
N THR A 207 26.72 10.97 -4.50
CA THR A 207 25.63 10.08 -4.90
C THR A 207 25.74 9.75 -6.39
N GLU A 208 25.78 8.46 -6.70
CA GLU A 208 25.83 7.92 -8.06
C GLU A 208 24.74 6.87 -8.25
N ILE A 209 24.13 6.86 -9.43
CA ILE A 209 23.10 5.87 -9.77
C ILE A 209 23.78 4.59 -10.23
N SER A 210 23.39 3.46 -9.63
CA SER A 210 24.05 2.17 -9.84
C SER A 210 23.68 1.49 -11.16
N ILE A 211 22.61 1.93 -11.83
CA ILE A 211 22.16 1.32 -13.10
C ILE A 211 22.95 1.79 -14.33
N GLY A 212 23.66 2.91 -14.26
CA GLY A 212 24.33 3.50 -15.43
C GLY A 212 24.75 4.96 -15.27
N LEU A 213 25.18 5.57 -16.38
CA LEU A 213 25.71 6.93 -16.41
C LEU A 213 24.62 7.94 -16.82
N LYS A 214 24.49 9.04 -16.09
CA LYS A 214 23.56 10.13 -16.44
C LYS A 214 24.05 10.87 -17.67
N ILE A 215 23.16 11.08 -18.65
CA ILE A 215 23.44 11.91 -19.81
C ILE A 215 22.85 13.31 -19.59
N PRO A 216 23.66 14.40 -19.65
CA PRO A 216 23.17 15.75 -19.34
C PRO A 216 22.43 16.43 -20.50
N ALA A 217 22.78 16.11 -21.76
CA ALA A 217 22.19 16.75 -22.94
C ALA A 217 21.07 15.87 -23.53
N LEU A 218 19.82 16.20 -23.19
CA LEU A 218 18.65 15.47 -23.67
C LEU A 218 18.37 15.75 -25.16
N GLU A 219 18.60 16.98 -25.58
CA GLU A 219 18.44 17.50 -26.94
C GLU A 219 19.32 16.83 -27.99
N ASP A 220 20.48 16.29 -27.58
CA ASP A 220 21.39 15.60 -28.50
C ASP A 220 20.94 14.18 -28.84
N ILE A 221 20.01 13.63 -28.04
CA ILE A 221 19.59 12.22 -28.11
C ILE A 221 18.12 12.09 -28.51
N MET A 222 17.24 12.96 -27.99
CA MET A 222 15.81 12.90 -28.26
C MET A 222 15.45 13.70 -29.50
N VAL A 223 14.70 13.09 -30.41
CA VAL A 223 14.30 13.71 -31.67
C VAL A 223 12.78 13.87 -31.72
N LEU A 224 12.32 15.04 -32.18
CA LEU A 224 10.91 15.29 -32.47
C LEU A 224 10.40 14.31 -33.55
N GLY A 225 9.23 13.73 -33.32
CA GLY A 225 8.65 12.69 -34.15
C GLY A 225 9.03 11.27 -33.72
N SER A 226 9.76 11.10 -32.62
CA SER A 226 9.99 9.78 -32.02
C SER A 226 8.65 9.14 -31.64
N PRO A 227 8.40 7.87 -32.02
CA PRO A 227 7.13 7.21 -31.73
C PRO A 227 6.99 6.91 -30.25
N SER A 228 5.78 7.06 -29.73
CA SER A 228 5.44 6.77 -28.32
C SER A 228 5.67 5.31 -27.92
N ARG A 229 5.75 5.02 -26.62
CA ARG A 229 5.98 3.67 -26.08
C ARG A 229 5.11 3.45 -24.84
N PRO A 230 4.69 2.20 -24.57
CA PRO A 230 3.98 1.92 -23.33
C PRO A 230 4.91 2.02 -22.12
N LEU A 231 4.35 2.43 -20.99
CA LEU A 231 5.02 2.42 -19.70
C LEU A 231 4.59 1.18 -18.92
N TRP A 232 5.54 0.32 -18.56
CA TRP A 232 5.26 -0.93 -17.85
C TRP A 232 5.80 -0.88 -16.43
N ALA A 233 4.89 -0.98 -15.47
CA ALA A 233 5.21 -1.04 -14.06
C ALA A 233 4.13 -1.80 -13.29
N VAL A 234 4.49 -2.38 -12.16
CA VAL A 234 3.51 -2.91 -11.20
C VAL A 234 2.75 -1.73 -10.59
N VAL A 235 1.46 -1.69 -10.84
CA VAL A 235 0.61 -0.55 -10.49
C VAL A 235 0.58 -0.40 -8.98
N GLY A 236 0.92 0.79 -8.51
CA GLY A 236 0.88 1.15 -7.11
C GLY A 236 2.08 0.68 -6.28
N HIS A 237 2.96 -0.16 -6.79
CA HIS A 237 4.07 -0.73 -5.99
C HIS A 237 5.46 -0.39 -6.54
N ALA A 238 5.59 -0.02 -7.81
CA ALA A 238 6.88 0.36 -8.38
C ALA A 238 7.31 1.78 -7.92
N PRO A 239 8.42 1.94 -7.17
CA PRO A 239 8.89 3.25 -6.71
C PRO A 239 9.52 4.10 -7.83
N VAL A 240 9.97 3.45 -8.91
CA VAL A 240 10.62 4.06 -10.06
C VAL A 240 9.89 3.63 -11.33
N LEU A 241 9.81 4.53 -12.30
CA LEU A 241 9.28 4.26 -13.64
C LEU A 241 10.40 4.42 -14.66
N ILE A 242 10.49 3.49 -15.61
CA ILE A 242 11.48 3.50 -16.70
C ILE A 242 10.80 3.43 -18.06
N LEU A 243 11.18 4.31 -18.98
CA LEU A 243 10.66 4.37 -20.34
C LEU A 243 11.80 4.02 -21.33
N PRO A 244 11.68 2.92 -22.09
CA PRO A 244 12.67 2.48 -23.05
C PRO A 244 12.46 3.14 -24.42
N GLY A 245 13.29 2.74 -25.39
CA GLY A 245 12.98 2.94 -26.79
C GLY A 245 13.62 4.17 -27.45
N ILE A 246 14.76 4.60 -26.93
CA ILE A 246 15.56 5.70 -27.48
C ILE A 246 16.37 5.19 -28.69
N PRO A 247 16.08 5.66 -29.92
CA PRO A 247 16.70 5.11 -31.13
C PRO A 247 18.22 5.27 -31.14
N GLY A 248 18.96 4.19 -31.40
CA GLY A 248 20.43 4.25 -31.54
C GLY A 248 21.22 4.33 -30.23
N PHE A 249 20.56 4.46 -29.07
CA PHE A 249 21.21 4.57 -27.77
C PHE A 249 20.77 3.45 -26.82
N LYS A 250 21.70 2.93 -26.03
CA LYS A 250 21.42 2.02 -24.90
C LYS A 250 20.95 2.79 -23.67
N ALA A 251 19.94 3.64 -23.87
CA ALA A 251 19.50 4.60 -22.87
C ALA A 251 18.02 4.47 -22.54
N VAL A 252 17.66 4.90 -21.32
CA VAL A 252 16.28 4.91 -20.80
C VAL A 252 16.00 6.23 -20.09
N LEU A 253 14.75 6.68 -20.15
CA LEU A 253 14.27 7.74 -19.27
C LEU A 253 13.81 7.11 -17.96
N MET A 254 14.19 7.70 -16.83
CA MET A 254 13.86 7.20 -15.50
C MET A 254 13.33 8.33 -14.62
N THR A 255 12.38 8.00 -13.74
CA THR A 255 11.77 8.92 -12.79
C THR A 255 11.36 8.19 -11.51
N ALA A 256 11.52 8.85 -10.37
CA ALA A 256 10.94 8.44 -9.08
C ALA A 256 9.70 9.27 -8.68
N THR A 257 9.40 10.35 -9.41
CA THR A 257 8.31 11.32 -9.14
C THR A 257 7.26 11.33 -10.25
N GLU A 258 6.99 10.17 -10.86
CA GLU A 258 6.02 10.04 -11.96
C GLU A 258 6.19 11.07 -13.10
N PHE A 259 7.42 11.28 -13.59
CA PHE A 259 7.78 12.22 -14.67
C PHE A 259 7.63 13.71 -14.33
N GLN A 260 7.39 14.10 -13.07
CA GLN A 260 7.60 15.49 -12.65
C GLN A 260 9.08 15.88 -12.82
N HIS A 261 9.99 14.94 -12.52
CA HIS A 261 11.41 15.05 -12.84
C HIS A 261 11.85 13.80 -13.61
N THR A 262 12.53 14.01 -14.73
CA THR A 262 12.96 12.92 -15.61
C THR A 262 14.45 13.04 -15.87
N PHE A 263 15.14 11.91 -15.81
CA PHE A 263 16.57 11.83 -16.11
C PHE A 263 16.82 10.78 -17.19
N LEU A 264 17.81 11.06 -18.03
CA LEU A 264 18.26 10.16 -19.10
C LEU A 264 19.51 9.40 -18.64
N PHE A 265 19.48 8.08 -18.73
CA PHE A 265 20.61 7.22 -18.34
C PHE A 265 21.06 6.34 -19.49
N GLU A 266 22.37 6.31 -19.72
CA GLU A 266 23.03 5.27 -20.51
C GLU A 266 23.29 4.05 -19.62
N LEU A 267 22.82 2.88 -20.03
CA LEU A 267 22.89 1.68 -19.22
C LEU A 267 24.28 1.02 -19.29
N GLY A 268 24.78 0.60 -18.13
CA GLY A 268 26.04 -0.11 -17.94
C GLY A 268 25.98 -1.59 -18.33
N ILE A 269 25.41 -1.93 -19.48
CA ILE A 269 25.29 -3.31 -19.98
C ILE A 269 26.49 -3.62 -20.86
N GLU A 270 27.06 -4.82 -20.72
CA GLU A 270 28.13 -5.31 -21.60
C GLU A 270 27.66 -5.34 -23.06
N SER A 271 28.49 -4.83 -23.97
CA SER A 271 28.20 -4.79 -25.41
C SER A 271 28.04 -6.21 -25.97
N CYS A 272 26.82 -6.52 -26.41
CA CYS A 272 26.28 -7.84 -26.77
C CYS A 272 26.96 -8.62 -27.92
N TRP A 273 28.20 -8.31 -28.33
CA TRP A 273 28.89 -9.06 -29.40
C TRP A 273 28.96 -10.58 -29.10
N LEU A 274 29.13 -10.96 -27.82
CA LEU A 274 29.14 -12.36 -27.36
C LEU A 274 27.75 -13.05 -27.36
N GLY A 275 26.65 -12.29 -27.24
CA GLY A 275 25.28 -12.82 -27.29
C GLY A 275 24.80 -13.15 -28.71
N SER A 276 25.40 -12.52 -29.72
CA SER A 276 25.07 -12.73 -31.14
C SER A 276 25.34 -14.16 -31.64
N LEU A 277 26.24 -14.90 -30.99
CA LEU A 277 26.57 -16.28 -31.32
C LEU A 277 25.43 -17.27 -31.00
N LYS A 278 24.60 -17.00 -29.98
CA LYS A 278 23.50 -17.89 -29.56
C LYS A 278 22.14 -17.43 -30.07
N CYS A 279 21.94 -16.13 -30.21
CA CYS A 279 20.69 -15.52 -30.68
C CYS A 279 20.98 -14.65 -31.91
N PRO A 280 21.12 -15.25 -33.10
CA PRO A 280 21.44 -14.51 -34.31
C PRO A 280 20.29 -13.55 -34.68
N GLN A 281 20.65 -12.31 -34.98
CA GLN A 281 19.73 -11.27 -35.47
C GLN A 281 20.19 -10.76 -36.83
N MET A 282 19.24 -10.35 -37.67
CA MET A 282 19.55 -9.78 -39.00
C MET A 282 20.08 -8.35 -38.89
N GLU A 283 19.60 -7.58 -37.91
CA GLU A 283 20.02 -6.21 -37.64
C GLU A 283 20.24 -6.04 -36.14
N PHE A 284 21.40 -5.51 -35.76
CA PHE A 284 21.73 -5.20 -34.37
C PHE A 284 21.25 -3.80 -34.01
N SER A 285 20.52 -3.67 -32.90
CA SER A 285 20.18 -2.36 -32.34
C SER A 285 20.79 -2.20 -30.94
N SER A 286 21.36 -1.03 -30.68
CA SER A 286 21.78 -0.62 -29.33
C SER A 286 20.58 -0.24 -28.45
N MET A 287 19.41 -0.01 -29.04
CA MET A 287 18.19 0.45 -28.37
C MET A 287 17.68 -0.58 -27.36
N ILE A 288 17.30 -0.10 -26.18
CA ILE A 288 16.48 -0.88 -25.24
C ILE A 288 15.06 -0.92 -25.79
N LEU A 289 14.57 -2.11 -26.11
CA LEU A 289 13.29 -2.27 -26.79
C LEU A 289 12.13 -2.23 -25.80
N GLU A 290 12.33 -2.80 -24.62
CA GLU A 290 11.31 -3.02 -23.61
C GLU A 290 11.91 -2.91 -22.20
N ALA A 291 11.11 -2.45 -21.25
CA ALA A 291 11.51 -2.28 -19.87
C ALA A 291 10.31 -2.45 -18.95
N PHE A 292 10.52 -3.01 -17.77
CA PHE A 292 9.48 -3.27 -16.77
C PHE A 292 10.04 -2.97 -15.38
N SER A 293 9.27 -2.22 -14.58
CA SER A 293 9.63 -1.89 -13.20
C SER A 293 8.73 -2.60 -12.20
N THR A 294 9.35 -3.21 -11.20
CA THR A 294 8.66 -3.84 -10.06
C THR A 294 9.02 -3.12 -8.76
N GLU A 295 8.50 -3.54 -7.60
CA GLU A 295 8.82 -2.94 -6.30
C GLU A 295 10.34 -2.95 -6.01
N SER A 296 11.02 -4.05 -6.33
CA SER A 296 12.42 -4.28 -5.94
C SER A 296 13.41 -4.41 -7.10
N SER A 297 12.93 -4.66 -8.33
CA SER A 297 13.78 -5.00 -9.48
C SER A 297 13.38 -4.28 -10.76
N LEU A 298 14.37 -4.02 -11.63
CA LEU A 298 14.17 -3.55 -13.00
C LEU A 298 14.51 -4.66 -13.99
N PHE A 299 13.70 -4.75 -15.05
CA PHE A 299 13.92 -5.65 -16.17
C PHE A 299 13.99 -4.87 -17.47
N ILE A 300 14.93 -5.24 -18.33
CA ILE A 300 15.08 -4.62 -19.65
C ILE A 300 15.38 -5.68 -20.70
N ARG A 301 14.90 -5.45 -21.91
CA ARG A 301 15.27 -6.25 -23.08
C ARG A 301 16.04 -5.39 -24.07
N GLN A 302 17.27 -5.81 -24.32
CA GLN A 302 18.05 -5.33 -25.46
C GLN A 302 18.08 -6.46 -26.48
N ASN A 303 17.57 -6.22 -27.68
CA ASN A 303 17.53 -7.24 -28.72
C ASN A 303 16.81 -8.52 -28.25
N GLN A 304 17.48 -9.67 -28.23
CA GLN A 304 16.90 -10.94 -27.74
C GLN A 304 17.37 -11.32 -26.33
N LEU A 305 18.06 -10.43 -25.62
CA LEU A 305 18.61 -10.69 -24.29
C LEU A 305 17.81 -9.96 -23.21
N LEU A 306 17.55 -10.67 -22.12
CA LEU A 306 16.85 -10.16 -20.95
C LEU A 306 17.87 -9.86 -19.85
N HIS A 307 17.82 -8.66 -19.29
CA HIS A 307 18.66 -8.25 -18.17
C HIS A 307 17.80 -7.85 -16.97
N ARG A 308 18.37 -8.06 -15.79
CA ARG A 308 17.78 -7.76 -14.50
C ARG A 308 18.75 -6.96 -13.64
N PHE A 309 18.20 -6.01 -12.89
CA PHE A 309 18.89 -5.25 -11.87
C PHE A 309 18.07 -5.22 -10.58
N VAL A 310 18.64 -5.62 -9.45
CA VAL A 310 17.98 -5.59 -8.13
C VAL A 310 18.45 -4.35 -7.37
N GLY A 311 17.51 -3.52 -6.91
CA GLY A 311 17.82 -2.30 -6.17
C GLY A 311 18.33 -2.58 -4.75
N ASN A 312 19.11 -1.65 -4.20
CA ASN A 312 19.55 -1.64 -2.81
C ASN A 312 18.53 -0.90 -1.95
N PHE A 313 17.54 -1.63 -1.43
CA PHE A 313 16.52 -1.08 -0.54
C PHE A 313 16.83 -1.46 0.91
N SER A 314 17.13 -0.47 1.75
CA SER A 314 17.34 -0.67 3.19
C SER A 314 16.05 -1.03 3.94
N LEU A 315 14.89 -0.70 3.35
CA LEU A 315 13.57 -0.86 3.98
C LEU A 315 12.88 -2.17 3.63
N LEU A 316 13.26 -2.83 2.54
CA LEU A 316 12.61 -4.06 2.07
C LEU A 316 13.40 -5.28 2.56
N PRO A 317 12.74 -6.32 3.08
CA PRO A 317 13.39 -7.57 3.49
C PRO A 317 13.70 -8.44 2.25
N LEU A 318 14.65 -8.01 1.41
CA LEU A 318 15.01 -8.73 0.18
C LEU A 318 15.65 -10.09 0.50
N ARG A 319 15.26 -11.13 -0.26
CA ARG A 319 15.86 -12.48 -0.17
C ARG A 319 17.18 -12.61 -0.92
N VAL A 320 17.42 -11.71 -1.87
CA VAL A 320 18.59 -11.71 -2.74
C VAL A 320 19.40 -10.42 -2.50
N PRO A 321 20.74 -10.47 -2.49
CA PRO A 321 21.55 -9.27 -2.35
C PRO A 321 21.34 -8.28 -3.50
N PRO A 322 21.54 -6.96 -3.26
CA PRO A 322 21.41 -5.95 -4.29
C PRO A 322 22.44 -6.14 -5.41
N SER A 323 22.07 -5.72 -6.62
CA SER A 323 22.94 -5.84 -7.80
C SER A 323 23.88 -4.65 -7.93
N GLU A 324 25.17 -4.92 -8.18
CA GLU A 324 26.14 -3.88 -8.57
C GLU A 324 26.11 -3.62 -10.09
N THR A 325 25.78 -4.64 -10.89
CA THR A 325 25.75 -4.57 -12.36
C THR A 325 24.53 -5.30 -12.93
N TRP A 326 24.19 -4.99 -14.19
CA TRP A 326 23.10 -5.67 -14.90
C TRP A 326 23.42 -7.15 -15.10
N SER A 327 22.56 -8.03 -14.58
CA SER A 327 22.69 -9.48 -14.72
C SER A 327 21.86 -10.00 -15.90
N GLN A 328 22.47 -10.77 -16.80
CA GLN A 328 21.71 -11.42 -17.88
C GLN A 328 20.92 -12.62 -17.34
N VAL A 329 19.61 -12.61 -17.59
CA VAL A 329 18.65 -13.67 -17.26
C VAL A 329 18.43 -14.55 -18.49
N LEU A 330 18.20 -15.85 -18.31
CA LEU A 330 17.99 -16.82 -19.41
C LEU A 330 19.13 -16.86 -20.45
N ARG A 331 20.39 -17.01 -20.00
CA ARG A 331 21.60 -17.00 -20.88
C ARG A 331 21.61 -18.03 -22.03
N SER A 332 20.80 -19.08 -21.95
CA SER A 332 20.70 -20.16 -22.94
C SER A 332 19.57 -19.97 -23.95
N MET A 333 18.74 -18.94 -23.79
CA MET A 333 17.50 -18.78 -24.54
C MET A 333 17.35 -17.38 -25.10
N CYS A 334 16.71 -17.29 -26.26
CA CYS A 334 16.41 -16.02 -26.90
C CYS A 334 15.02 -15.56 -26.48
N VAL A 335 14.89 -14.27 -26.14
CA VAL A 335 13.60 -13.66 -25.75
C VAL A 335 13.12 -12.78 -26.89
N SER A 336 11.89 -13.01 -27.36
CA SER A 336 11.27 -12.19 -28.40
C SER A 336 10.59 -10.94 -27.83
N ARG A 337 9.92 -11.08 -26.69
CA ARG A 337 9.14 -10.02 -26.03
C ARG A 337 8.91 -10.35 -24.55
N MET A 338 8.86 -9.30 -23.72
CA MET A 338 8.34 -9.31 -22.36
C MET A 338 6.89 -8.81 -22.36
N VAL A 339 6.03 -9.47 -21.59
CA VAL A 339 4.63 -9.08 -21.43
C VAL A 339 4.37 -8.81 -19.96
N PRO A 340 4.16 -7.56 -19.55
CA PRO A 340 3.98 -7.20 -18.15
C PRO A 340 2.63 -7.67 -17.62
N VAL A 341 2.57 -8.00 -16.33
CA VAL A 341 1.32 -8.08 -15.58
C VAL A 341 1.29 -6.91 -14.61
N PHE A 342 0.21 -6.13 -14.63
CA PHE A 342 0.12 -4.88 -13.89
C PHE A 342 -0.20 -5.06 -12.39
N PHE A 343 -0.73 -6.22 -12.02
CA PHE A 343 -1.22 -6.51 -10.67
C PHE A 343 -0.39 -7.60 -10.00
N SER A 344 -0.07 -7.39 -8.72
CA SER A 344 0.51 -8.43 -7.87
C SER A 344 -0.56 -9.42 -7.41
N TYR A 345 -0.13 -10.64 -7.06
CA TYR A 345 -1.01 -11.70 -6.58
C TYR A 345 -0.31 -12.52 -5.49
N TYR A 346 -0.97 -12.72 -4.34
CA TYR A 346 -0.42 -13.41 -3.15
C TYR A 346 1.01 -12.96 -2.78
N GLY A 347 1.22 -11.65 -2.77
CA GLY A 347 2.51 -11.04 -2.43
C GLY A 347 3.65 -11.38 -3.37
N SER A 348 3.34 -11.74 -4.62
CA SER A 348 4.31 -11.88 -5.71
C SER A 348 3.93 -10.99 -6.89
N GLU A 349 4.93 -10.54 -7.64
CA GLU A 349 4.77 -9.81 -8.89
C GLU A 349 5.02 -10.76 -10.07
N TYR A 350 4.39 -10.53 -11.23
CA TYR A 350 4.46 -11.45 -12.37
C TYR A 350 4.69 -10.73 -13.69
N PHE A 351 5.32 -11.42 -14.63
CA PHE A 351 5.34 -11.06 -16.05
C PHE A 351 5.62 -12.31 -16.90
N TYR A 352 5.30 -12.24 -18.20
CA TYR A 352 5.56 -13.34 -19.13
C TYR A 352 6.71 -13.04 -20.07
N ILE A 353 7.39 -14.11 -20.48
CA ILE A 353 8.52 -14.07 -21.40
C ILE A 353 8.19 -14.95 -22.60
N LEU A 354 8.21 -14.36 -23.79
CA LEU A 354 7.96 -15.06 -25.05
C LEU A 354 9.28 -15.53 -25.69
N GLY A 355 9.40 -16.83 -25.95
CA GLY A 355 10.59 -17.41 -26.58
C GLY A 355 10.82 -16.91 -28.02
N GLY A 356 12.08 -16.62 -28.34
CA GLY A 356 12.56 -16.21 -29.66
C GLY A 356 13.53 -17.22 -30.28
N GLY A 357 13.97 -16.97 -31.52
CA GLY A 357 14.92 -17.84 -32.22
C GLY A 357 14.43 -19.29 -32.36
N GLY A 358 15.21 -20.25 -31.87
CA GLY A 358 14.84 -21.68 -31.83
C GLY A 358 13.79 -22.05 -30.77
N GLN A 359 13.48 -21.13 -29.85
CA GLN A 359 12.45 -21.29 -28.81
C GLN A 359 11.15 -20.57 -29.19
N LYS A 360 10.92 -20.28 -30.49
CA LYS A 360 9.66 -19.67 -30.94
C LYS A 360 8.47 -20.57 -30.58
N GLY A 361 7.48 -19.99 -29.90
CA GLY A 361 6.26 -20.69 -29.47
C GLY A 361 6.28 -21.20 -28.03
N THR A 362 7.39 -21.07 -27.30
CA THR A 362 7.45 -21.33 -25.86
C THR A 362 7.07 -20.09 -25.05
N LEU A 363 6.37 -20.29 -23.94
CA LEU A 363 5.92 -19.25 -23.01
C LEU A 363 6.46 -19.57 -21.62
N TYR A 364 6.99 -18.55 -20.95
CA TYR A 364 7.47 -18.65 -19.57
C TYR A 364 6.77 -17.64 -18.69
N ARG A 365 6.44 -18.04 -17.46
CA ARG A 365 5.93 -17.19 -16.39
C ARG A 365 7.08 -16.89 -15.42
N ALA A 366 7.37 -15.61 -15.25
CA ALA A 366 8.30 -15.11 -14.27
C ALA A 366 7.52 -14.64 -13.03
N GLN A 367 7.92 -15.11 -11.86
CA GLN A 367 7.39 -14.70 -10.56
C GLN A 367 8.53 -14.03 -9.78
N ILE A 368 8.25 -12.85 -9.24
CA ILE A 368 9.16 -12.09 -8.38
C ILE A 368 8.62 -12.10 -6.95
N TYR A 369 9.45 -12.50 -6.00
CA TYR A 369 9.14 -12.50 -4.57
C TYR A 369 10.33 -11.98 -3.77
N ASP A 370 10.20 -10.80 -3.14
CA ASP A 370 11.27 -10.12 -2.38
C ASP A 370 12.62 -10.04 -3.12
N GLY A 371 12.58 -9.73 -4.42
CA GLY A 371 13.78 -9.69 -5.24
C GLY A 371 14.38 -11.07 -5.57
N ASP A 372 13.70 -12.17 -5.30
CA ASP A 372 13.99 -13.46 -5.94
C ASP A 372 13.18 -13.63 -7.23
N LEU A 373 13.78 -14.22 -8.27
CA LEU A 373 13.15 -14.41 -9.57
C LEU A 373 13.08 -15.90 -9.88
N THR A 374 11.86 -16.43 -9.96
CA THR A 374 11.60 -17.80 -10.40
C THR A 374 10.97 -17.77 -11.79
N ILE A 375 11.52 -18.56 -12.72
CA ILE A 375 11.01 -18.65 -14.10
C ILE A 375 10.53 -20.06 -14.33
N THR A 376 9.26 -20.18 -14.73
CA THR A 376 8.58 -21.45 -14.98
C THR A 376 8.11 -21.51 -16.43
N GLN A 377 8.38 -22.61 -17.12
CA GLN A 377 7.84 -22.83 -18.45
C GLN A 377 6.38 -23.27 -18.34
N LEU A 378 5.48 -22.62 -19.07
CA LEU A 378 4.07 -23.01 -19.09
C LEU A 378 3.86 -24.19 -20.05
N LEU A 379 3.48 -25.32 -19.48
CA LEU A 379 3.22 -26.59 -20.14
C LEU A 379 1.90 -27.16 -19.62
N ASP A 380 1.19 -27.93 -20.44
CA ASP A 380 0.05 -28.71 -19.93
C ASP A 380 0.51 -29.91 -19.08
N TYR A 381 -0.43 -30.60 -18.42
CA TYR A 381 -0.16 -31.85 -17.69
C TYR A 381 0.60 -32.94 -18.47
N LYS A 382 0.61 -32.88 -19.81
CA LYS A 382 1.30 -33.80 -20.72
C LYS A 382 2.67 -33.29 -21.15
N GLY A 383 3.13 -32.16 -20.60
CA GLY A 383 4.40 -31.53 -20.94
C GLY A 383 4.44 -30.87 -22.31
N ARG A 384 3.28 -30.52 -22.89
CA ARG A 384 3.18 -29.88 -24.21
C ARG A 384 3.09 -28.37 -24.09
N THR A 385 3.71 -27.67 -25.03
CA THR A 385 3.57 -26.21 -25.19
C THR A 385 2.21 -25.85 -25.81
N ALA A 386 1.81 -24.58 -25.70
CA ALA A 386 0.58 -24.06 -26.31
C ALA A 386 0.47 -24.36 -27.82
N CYS A 387 1.57 -24.24 -28.58
CA CYS A 387 1.57 -24.53 -30.01
C CYS A 387 1.54 -26.04 -30.33
N GLU A 388 2.17 -26.88 -29.51
CA GLU A 388 2.08 -28.34 -29.63
C GLU A 388 0.68 -28.86 -29.30
N PHE A 389 0.02 -28.26 -28.30
CA PHE A 389 -1.37 -28.53 -27.97
C PHE A 389 -2.29 -28.31 -29.18
N MET A 390 -2.08 -27.20 -29.91
CA MET A 390 -2.82 -26.88 -31.14
C MET A 390 -2.49 -27.80 -32.34
N ARG A 391 -1.51 -28.70 -32.22
CA ARG A 391 -1.05 -29.65 -33.26
C ARG A 391 -0.70 -28.98 -34.60
N ARG A 392 -0.20 -27.74 -34.58
CA ARG A 392 0.20 -27.01 -35.80
C ARG A 392 1.66 -26.59 -35.75
N LYS A 393 2.38 -26.81 -36.85
CA LYS A 393 3.79 -26.43 -37.00
C LYS A 393 4.02 -24.92 -37.18
N ALA A 394 2.98 -24.14 -37.47
CA ALA A 394 3.05 -22.70 -37.73
C ALA A 394 2.13 -21.97 -36.73
N CYS A 395 2.65 -21.74 -35.52
CA CYS A 395 1.95 -21.12 -34.39
C CYS A 395 2.93 -20.22 -33.64
N GLN A 396 2.43 -19.08 -33.15
CA GLN A 396 3.19 -18.11 -32.37
C GLN A 396 2.35 -17.60 -31.20
N VAL A 397 2.96 -17.46 -30.03
CA VAL A 397 2.34 -16.77 -28.89
C VAL A 397 2.51 -15.26 -29.09
N LEU A 398 1.39 -14.52 -29.04
CA LEU A 398 1.39 -13.07 -29.20
C LEU A 398 1.43 -12.32 -27.87
N TRP A 399 0.65 -12.80 -26.90
CA TRP A 399 0.45 -12.16 -25.60
C TRP A 399 0.03 -13.18 -24.55
N ALA A 400 0.21 -12.83 -23.29
CA ALA A 400 -0.26 -13.61 -22.14
C ALA A 400 -0.69 -12.65 -21.02
N ASP A 401 -1.66 -13.07 -20.22
CA ASP A 401 -2.12 -12.36 -19.02
C ASP A 401 -2.61 -13.38 -17.99
N GLN A 402 -2.95 -12.95 -16.77
CA GLN A 402 -3.46 -13.84 -15.73
C GLN A 402 -4.75 -13.34 -15.12
N ASP A 403 -5.61 -14.30 -14.80
CA ASP A 403 -6.77 -14.10 -13.96
C ASP A 403 -6.50 -14.60 -12.53
N PRO A 404 -6.36 -13.68 -11.55
CA PRO A 404 -6.20 -14.00 -10.13
C PRO A 404 -7.53 -14.14 -9.38
N SER A 405 -8.70 -14.08 -10.04
CA SER A 405 -10.01 -13.97 -9.37
C SER A 405 -10.43 -15.22 -8.58
N HIS A 406 -9.75 -16.35 -8.75
CA HIS A 406 -10.07 -17.63 -8.10
C HIS A 406 -8.89 -18.15 -7.26
N ASN A 407 -9.11 -19.17 -6.41
CA ASN A 407 -8.09 -19.80 -5.56
C ASN A 407 -6.81 -20.26 -6.30
N HIS A 408 -6.87 -20.39 -7.63
CA HIS A 408 -5.76 -20.76 -8.48
C HIS A 408 -5.57 -19.72 -9.58
N LEU A 409 -4.31 -19.40 -9.85
CA LEU A 409 -3.92 -18.43 -10.88
C LEU A 409 -4.13 -19.07 -12.25
N THR A 410 -5.05 -18.51 -13.02
CA THR A 410 -5.36 -18.98 -14.38
C THR A 410 -4.60 -18.13 -15.40
N ASP A 411 -3.78 -18.75 -16.24
CA ASP A 411 -3.03 -18.06 -17.30
C ASP A 411 -3.87 -18.00 -18.58
N LEU A 412 -4.03 -16.80 -19.15
CA LEU A 412 -4.64 -16.55 -20.45
C LEU A 412 -3.54 -16.41 -21.50
N VAL A 413 -3.66 -17.11 -22.63
CA VAL A 413 -2.63 -17.11 -23.68
C VAL A 413 -3.24 -16.84 -25.05
N LEU A 414 -2.82 -15.75 -25.69
CA LEU A 414 -3.26 -15.37 -27.03
C LEU A 414 -2.30 -15.94 -28.08
N LEU A 415 -2.83 -16.78 -28.97
CA LEU A 415 -2.09 -17.42 -30.05
C LEU A 415 -2.45 -16.85 -31.41
N GLU A 416 -1.44 -16.69 -32.25
CA GLU A 416 -1.56 -16.48 -33.68
C GLU A 416 -1.18 -17.76 -34.44
N MET A 417 -2.07 -18.20 -35.31
CA MET A 417 -1.80 -19.29 -36.24
C MET A 417 -1.32 -18.69 -37.55
N LEU A 418 -0.03 -18.88 -37.85
CA LEU A 418 0.59 -18.35 -39.05
C LEU A 418 0.04 -19.08 -40.30
N PRO A 419 -0.33 -18.34 -41.35
CA PRO A 419 -0.94 -18.95 -42.53
C PRO A 419 0.06 -19.80 -43.33
N GLY A 420 -0.40 -20.97 -43.79
CA GLY A 420 0.22 -21.61 -44.96
C GLY A 420 -0.10 -20.80 -46.22
N ARG A 421 0.62 -21.04 -47.34
CA ARG A 421 0.64 -20.29 -48.62
C ARG A 421 -0.70 -19.75 -49.22
N ARG A 422 -1.89 -20.05 -48.65
CA ARG A 422 -3.22 -19.56 -49.08
C ARG A 422 -4.26 -19.34 -47.95
N ARG A 423 -3.88 -19.25 -46.67
CA ARG A 423 -4.84 -19.00 -45.55
C ARG A 423 -4.65 -17.58 -44.99
N ALA A 424 -5.70 -17.03 -44.36
CA ALA A 424 -5.54 -15.80 -43.58
C ALA A 424 -5.08 -16.14 -42.15
N HIS A 425 -4.61 -15.12 -41.44
CA HIS A 425 -4.32 -15.20 -40.01
C HIS A 425 -5.55 -15.67 -39.24
N SER A 426 -5.37 -16.55 -38.25
CA SER A 426 -6.43 -16.97 -37.34
C SER A 426 -5.90 -16.99 -35.92
N TYR A 427 -6.69 -16.50 -34.98
CA TYR A 427 -6.30 -16.38 -33.58
C TYR A 427 -7.04 -17.41 -32.73
N GLN A 428 -6.46 -17.77 -31.58
CA GLN A 428 -7.08 -18.61 -30.55
C GLN A 428 -6.69 -18.10 -29.17
N LEU A 429 -7.63 -18.13 -28.23
CA LEU A 429 -7.37 -17.90 -26.81
C LEU A 429 -7.29 -19.27 -26.13
N LEU A 430 -6.19 -19.50 -25.41
CA LEU A 430 -6.08 -20.65 -24.51
C LEU A 430 -6.19 -20.18 -23.06
N ILE A 431 -6.90 -20.95 -22.26
CA ILE A 431 -7.04 -20.77 -20.82
C ILE A 431 -6.28 -21.93 -20.16
N LEU A 432 -5.30 -21.63 -19.33
CA LEU A 432 -4.45 -22.61 -18.67
C LEU A 432 -4.66 -22.50 -17.15
N ASP A 433 -5.22 -23.56 -16.58
CA ASP A 433 -5.20 -23.83 -15.15
C ASP A 433 -4.25 -25.02 -14.91
N GLU A 434 -4.77 -26.25 -14.87
CA GLU A 434 -3.94 -27.46 -14.98
C GLU A 434 -3.68 -27.89 -16.44
N ASN A 435 -4.66 -27.63 -17.31
CA ASN A 435 -4.68 -28.03 -18.71
C ASN A 435 -5.07 -26.88 -19.63
N PHE A 436 -4.53 -26.88 -20.85
CA PHE A 436 -5.00 -25.95 -21.88
C PHE A 436 -6.45 -26.26 -22.27
N LEU A 437 -7.31 -25.28 -22.07
CA LEU A 437 -8.68 -25.24 -22.57
C LEU A 437 -8.77 -24.21 -23.70
N LEU A 438 -9.58 -24.51 -24.72
CA LEU A 438 -9.84 -23.59 -25.82
C LEU A 438 -10.96 -22.62 -25.42
N GLY A 439 -10.68 -21.32 -25.52
CA GLY A 439 -11.71 -20.28 -25.55
C GLY A 439 -12.51 -20.34 -26.87
N ASP A 440 -13.49 -19.44 -27.02
CA ASP A 440 -14.27 -19.43 -28.25
C ASP A 440 -13.45 -18.90 -29.45
N THR A 441 -13.83 -19.32 -30.65
CA THR A 441 -13.06 -19.07 -31.87
C THR A 441 -13.27 -17.65 -32.38
N PHE A 442 -12.18 -16.92 -32.61
CA PHE A 442 -12.25 -15.61 -33.25
C PHE A 442 -12.70 -15.71 -34.71
N PRO A 443 -13.53 -14.77 -35.20
CA PRO A 443 -13.91 -14.71 -36.60
C PRO A 443 -12.70 -14.33 -37.47
N LYS A 444 -12.66 -14.84 -38.70
CA LYS A 444 -11.58 -14.56 -39.66
C LYS A 444 -11.56 -13.10 -40.13
N TYR A 445 -12.74 -12.50 -40.22
CA TYR A 445 -12.96 -11.13 -40.65
C TYR A 445 -13.75 -10.39 -39.59
N ILE A 446 -13.62 -9.07 -39.54
CA ILE A 446 -14.29 -8.26 -38.51
C ILE A 446 -15.81 -8.29 -38.78
N PRO A 447 -16.67 -8.56 -37.78
CA PRO A 447 -18.11 -8.50 -37.92
C PRO A 447 -18.57 -7.12 -38.41
N LYS A 448 -19.55 -7.09 -39.31
CA LYS A 448 -20.12 -5.83 -39.80
C LYS A 448 -21.03 -5.25 -38.71
N GLY A 449 -20.69 -4.06 -38.23
CA GLY A 449 -21.49 -3.35 -37.24
C GLY A 449 -22.88 -2.97 -37.77
N GLY A 450 -23.91 -3.20 -36.96
CA GLY A 450 -25.26 -2.65 -37.19
C GLY A 450 -25.38 -1.22 -36.68
N GLU A 451 -26.60 -0.72 -36.50
CA GLU A 451 -26.86 0.58 -35.84
C GLU A 451 -26.48 0.59 -34.34
N SER A 452 -26.21 -0.57 -33.75
CA SER A 452 -25.81 -0.71 -32.35
C SER A 452 -24.34 -0.30 -32.11
N LEU A 453 -24.04 0.17 -30.90
CA LEU A 453 -22.68 0.57 -30.48
C LEU A 453 -21.69 -0.61 -30.42
N PHE A 454 -22.20 -1.82 -30.26
CA PHE A 454 -21.41 -3.05 -30.22
C PHE A 454 -22.09 -4.18 -31.00
N THR A 455 -21.31 -5.20 -31.36
CA THR A 455 -21.77 -6.42 -32.01
C THR A 455 -21.29 -7.63 -31.20
N MET A 456 -22.22 -8.40 -30.64
CA MET A 456 -21.90 -9.68 -29.98
C MET A 456 -21.53 -10.71 -31.03
N VAL A 457 -20.46 -11.49 -30.86
CA VAL A 457 -20.08 -12.52 -31.83
C VAL A 457 -21.02 -13.72 -31.73
N THR A 458 -21.69 -14.02 -32.84
CA THR A 458 -22.41 -15.25 -33.09
C THR A 458 -21.96 -15.74 -34.46
N LYS A 459 -21.83 -17.04 -34.66
CA LYS A 459 -21.30 -17.62 -35.92
C LYS A 459 -22.18 -17.35 -37.16
N THR A 460 -23.18 -16.48 -37.05
CA THR A 460 -24.21 -16.17 -38.05
C THR A 460 -24.15 -14.73 -38.59
N GLN A 461 -23.21 -13.89 -38.14
CA GLN A 461 -23.14 -12.50 -38.59
C GLN A 461 -22.57 -12.30 -39.99
N GLU A 462 -23.02 -11.23 -40.65
CA GLU A 462 -22.33 -10.66 -41.80
C GLU A 462 -20.96 -10.12 -41.37
N ASN A 463 -19.91 -10.51 -42.09
CA ASN A 463 -18.57 -10.02 -41.85
C ASN A 463 -18.18 -8.96 -42.89
N THR A 464 -17.28 -8.06 -42.51
CA THR A 464 -16.60 -7.14 -43.41
C THR A 464 -15.57 -7.86 -44.28
N THR A 465 -14.95 -7.13 -45.22
CA THR A 465 -13.83 -7.63 -46.04
C THR A 465 -12.47 -7.52 -45.35
N VAL A 466 -12.40 -6.81 -44.21
CA VAL A 466 -11.15 -6.56 -43.47
C VAL A 466 -10.82 -7.77 -42.59
N THR A 467 -9.60 -8.29 -42.73
CA THR A 467 -9.11 -9.40 -41.91
C THR A 467 -8.85 -8.94 -40.48
N LEU A 468 -9.24 -9.76 -39.51
CA LEU A 468 -8.92 -9.50 -38.10
C LEU A 468 -7.40 -9.58 -37.90
N GLN A 469 -6.82 -8.63 -37.16
CA GLN A 469 -5.42 -8.62 -36.74
C GLN A 469 -5.34 -8.22 -35.27
N LEU A 470 -4.86 -9.13 -34.42
CA LEU A 470 -4.73 -8.90 -32.97
C LEU A 470 -3.27 -8.63 -32.59
N SER A 471 -3.07 -7.75 -31.61
CA SER A 471 -1.76 -7.29 -31.16
C SER A 471 -1.47 -7.58 -29.68
N GLY A 472 -2.49 -7.58 -28.82
CA GLY A 472 -2.33 -7.86 -27.39
C GLY A 472 -3.65 -7.99 -26.64
N MET A 473 -3.57 -8.26 -25.34
CA MET A 473 -4.72 -8.34 -24.43
C MET A 473 -4.38 -7.86 -23.02
N VAL A 474 -5.39 -7.44 -22.27
CA VAL A 474 -5.26 -7.01 -20.88
C VAL A 474 -6.50 -7.45 -20.11
N PHE A 475 -6.27 -8.00 -18.93
CA PHE A 475 -7.30 -8.45 -18.02
C PHE A 475 -7.34 -7.55 -16.79
N ASN A 476 -8.54 -7.09 -16.44
CA ASN A 476 -8.76 -6.36 -15.20
C ASN A 476 -9.26 -7.35 -14.13
N PRO A 477 -8.45 -7.70 -13.12
CA PRO A 477 -8.83 -8.67 -12.11
C PRO A 477 -9.96 -8.18 -11.18
N LYS A 478 -10.19 -6.87 -11.09
CA LYS A 478 -11.25 -6.31 -10.24
C LYS A 478 -12.60 -6.37 -10.92
N SER A 479 -12.67 -6.01 -12.20
CA SER A 479 -13.91 -6.03 -12.97
C SER A 479 -14.19 -7.35 -13.65
N GLY A 480 -13.20 -8.24 -13.78
CA GLY A 480 -13.33 -9.51 -14.50
C GLY A 480 -13.40 -9.34 -16.01
N ILE A 481 -13.02 -8.18 -16.54
CA ILE A 481 -13.14 -7.84 -17.97
C ILE A 481 -11.81 -8.07 -18.68
N LEU A 482 -11.86 -8.84 -19.77
CA LEU A 482 -10.76 -9.07 -20.70
C LEU A 482 -10.92 -8.19 -21.94
N TYR A 483 -9.96 -7.32 -22.19
CA TYR A 483 -9.84 -6.59 -23.46
C TYR A 483 -8.80 -7.23 -24.37
N ILE A 484 -9.11 -7.33 -25.65
CA ILE A 484 -8.20 -7.79 -26.69
C ILE A 484 -8.17 -6.72 -27.78
N TRP A 485 -6.99 -6.27 -28.19
CA TRP A 485 -6.83 -5.17 -29.14
C TRP A 485 -5.95 -5.52 -30.33
N GLY A 486 -6.13 -4.76 -31.41
CA GLY A 486 -5.34 -4.82 -32.63
C GLY A 486 -5.92 -3.83 -33.64
N ASN A 487 -6.35 -4.28 -34.82
CA ASN A 487 -7.12 -3.45 -35.76
C ASN A 487 -8.61 -3.29 -35.39
N THR A 488 -8.98 -3.80 -34.22
CA THR A 488 -10.30 -3.69 -33.59
C THR A 488 -10.13 -3.80 -32.08
N LEU A 489 -11.16 -3.42 -31.33
CA LEU A 489 -11.24 -3.64 -29.89
C LEU A 489 -12.33 -4.66 -29.57
N LEU A 490 -11.97 -5.69 -28.80
CA LEU A 490 -12.88 -6.71 -28.28
C LEU A 490 -12.90 -6.67 -26.76
N CYS A 491 -14.05 -6.98 -26.17
CA CYS A 491 -14.22 -7.19 -24.75
C CYS A 491 -14.88 -8.54 -24.49
N SER A 492 -14.48 -9.22 -23.43
CA SER A 492 -15.13 -10.41 -22.89
C SER A 492 -15.34 -10.24 -21.39
N GLN A 493 -16.53 -10.60 -20.91
CA GLN A 493 -16.91 -10.57 -19.48
C GLN A 493 -16.91 -11.98 -18.86
N ASP A 494 -16.55 -13.00 -19.62
CA ASP A 494 -16.65 -14.42 -19.25
C ASP A 494 -15.37 -15.20 -19.60
N LEU A 495 -14.22 -14.52 -19.50
CA LEU A 495 -12.87 -15.07 -19.74
C LEU A 495 -12.68 -15.65 -21.15
N GLY A 496 -13.31 -15.03 -22.15
CA GLY A 496 -13.13 -15.35 -23.57
C GLY A 496 -14.06 -16.44 -24.10
N LYS A 497 -15.19 -16.70 -23.44
CA LYS A 497 -16.26 -17.57 -23.97
C LYS A 497 -17.18 -16.80 -24.92
N THR A 498 -17.44 -15.53 -24.65
CA THR A 498 -18.16 -14.62 -25.52
C THR A 498 -17.41 -13.31 -25.70
N TYR A 499 -17.55 -12.72 -26.89
CA TYR A 499 -16.86 -11.50 -27.28
C TYR A 499 -17.85 -10.45 -27.78
N LEU A 500 -17.60 -9.22 -27.37
CA LEU A 500 -18.28 -8.01 -27.83
C LEU A 500 -17.29 -7.18 -28.67
N PHE A 501 -17.65 -6.92 -29.93
CA PHE A 501 -16.90 -6.02 -30.81
C PHE A 501 -17.39 -4.58 -30.67
N PHE A 502 -16.48 -3.64 -30.50
CA PHE A 502 -16.79 -2.21 -30.46
C PHE A 502 -16.93 -1.67 -31.88
N ASN A 503 -18.12 -1.21 -32.26
CA ASN A 503 -18.37 -0.67 -33.62
C ASN A 503 -17.84 0.77 -33.78
N GLY A 504 -17.50 1.45 -32.68
CA GLY A 504 -17.08 2.86 -32.66
C GLY A 504 -15.60 3.12 -33.04
N TYR A 505 -14.78 2.09 -33.24
CA TYR A 505 -13.38 2.22 -33.63
C TYR A 505 -13.16 1.98 -35.13
N THR A 506 -12.20 2.67 -35.73
CA THR A 506 -11.98 2.62 -37.18
C THR A 506 -11.20 1.37 -37.61
N LEU A 507 -11.59 0.78 -38.73
CA LEU A 507 -11.03 -0.50 -39.23
C LEU A 507 -9.68 -0.33 -39.96
N ASP A 508 -9.22 0.90 -40.16
CA ASP A 508 -8.05 1.26 -40.96
C ASP A 508 -6.75 1.46 -40.14
N GLN A 509 -6.85 1.47 -38.81
CA GLN A 509 -5.72 1.69 -37.91
C GLN A 509 -5.56 0.55 -36.91
N THR A 510 -4.30 0.24 -36.58
CA THR A 510 -3.97 -0.75 -35.54
C THR A 510 -3.64 -0.03 -34.23
N ILE A 511 -4.13 -0.59 -33.12
CA ILE A 511 -3.80 -0.15 -31.77
C ILE A 511 -2.37 -0.60 -31.44
N LYS A 512 -1.52 0.38 -31.13
CA LYS A 512 -0.09 0.20 -30.85
C LYS A 512 0.16 -0.28 -29.42
N TYR A 513 -0.47 0.37 -28.44
CA TYR A 513 -0.46 -0.08 -27.04
C TYR A 513 -1.70 0.39 -26.28
N PHE A 514 -1.99 -0.30 -25.19
CA PHE A 514 -3.17 -0.12 -24.36
C PHE A 514 -2.76 0.17 -22.91
N THR A 515 -3.49 1.05 -22.24
CA THR A 515 -3.28 1.43 -20.84
C THR A 515 -4.63 1.37 -20.11
N LEU A 516 -4.63 0.78 -18.92
CA LEU A 516 -5.83 0.53 -18.14
C LEU A 516 -5.71 1.21 -16.78
N SER A 517 -6.70 2.01 -16.42
CA SER A 517 -6.94 2.44 -15.04
C SER A 517 -7.51 1.25 -14.28
N TYR A 518 -7.03 1.05 -13.07
CA TYR A 518 -7.55 0.02 -12.17
C TYR A 518 -9.00 0.32 -11.68
N HIS A 519 -9.58 1.46 -12.06
CA HIS A 519 -11.02 1.81 -11.88
C HIS A 519 -11.86 1.61 -13.15
N GLY A 520 -11.26 1.12 -14.23
CA GLY A 520 -11.94 0.72 -15.45
C GLY A 520 -11.99 1.77 -16.55
N GLU A 521 -11.46 2.99 -16.36
CA GLU A 521 -11.11 3.83 -17.52
C GLU A 521 -9.96 3.19 -18.29
N PHE A 522 -9.94 3.32 -19.61
CA PHE A 522 -8.82 2.85 -20.40
C PHE A 522 -8.52 3.81 -21.55
N THR A 523 -7.27 3.80 -21.96
CA THR A 523 -6.76 4.66 -23.02
C THR A 523 -5.83 3.85 -23.91
N PHE A 524 -5.94 4.02 -25.22
CA PHE A 524 -5.05 3.36 -26.16
C PHE A 524 -4.57 4.34 -27.23
N VAL A 525 -3.38 4.05 -27.75
CA VAL A 525 -2.71 4.84 -28.78
C VAL A 525 -2.60 4.02 -30.06
N THR A 526 -2.91 4.61 -31.20
CA THR A 526 -2.80 3.95 -32.51
C THR A 526 -1.40 4.09 -33.11
N GLU A 527 -1.11 3.35 -34.19
CA GLU A 527 0.16 3.50 -34.94
C GLU A 527 0.37 4.90 -35.53
N THR A 528 -0.70 5.67 -35.71
CA THR A 528 -0.70 7.06 -36.19
C THR A 528 -0.63 8.09 -35.07
N GLU A 529 -0.39 7.65 -33.82
CA GLU A 529 -0.32 8.50 -32.62
C GLU A 529 -1.67 9.20 -32.29
N GLU A 530 -2.80 8.59 -32.67
CA GLU A 530 -4.12 9.02 -32.22
C GLU A 530 -4.43 8.47 -30.82
N LEU A 531 -4.98 9.32 -29.96
CA LEU A 531 -5.34 8.99 -28.59
C LEU A 531 -6.84 8.75 -28.45
N TRP A 532 -7.20 7.57 -27.97
CA TRP A 532 -8.58 7.13 -27.77
C TRP A 532 -8.81 6.78 -26.31
N TRP A 533 -10.02 7.10 -25.83
CA TRP A 533 -10.43 6.86 -24.45
C TRP A 533 -11.73 6.07 -24.41
N GLY A 534 -11.85 5.21 -23.41
CA GLY A 534 -13.06 4.44 -23.11
C GLY A 534 -13.18 4.13 -21.62
N GLN A 535 -14.30 3.52 -21.26
CA GLN A 535 -14.59 3.15 -19.88
C GLN A 535 -15.30 1.79 -19.83
N GLU A 536 -14.88 0.94 -18.90
CA GLU A 536 -15.48 -0.37 -18.68
C GLU A 536 -16.96 -0.28 -18.33
N GLY A 537 -17.78 -1.08 -19.01
CA GLY A 537 -19.23 -1.05 -18.92
C GLY A 537 -19.90 -0.15 -19.97
N VAL A 538 -19.12 0.72 -20.64
CA VAL A 538 -19.59 1.60 -21.71
C VAL A 538 -19.12 1.03 -23.06
N ALA A 539 -20.06 0.77 -23.96
CA ALA A 539 -19.77 0.17 -25.27
C ALA A 539 -19.22 1.17 -26.32
N GLN A 540 -19.08 2.45 -25.95
CA GLN A 540 -18.60 3.51 -26.82
C GLN A 540 -17.16 3.89 -26.45
N VAL A 541 -16.29 3.95 -27.46
CA VAL A 541 -14.96 4.55 -27.37
C VAL A 541 -14.95 5.87 -28.13
N THR A 542 -14.17 6.84 -27.65
CA THR A 542 -14.12 8.18 -28.25
C THR A 542 -12.68 8.60 -28.53
N ARG A 543 -12.46 9.17 -29.71
CA ARG A 543 -11.18 9.77 -30.06
C ARG A 543 -11.02 11.10 -29.34
N VAL A 544 -10.04 11.18 -28.46
CA VAL A 544 -9.74 12.40 -27.69
C VAL A 544 -8.85 13.33 -28.52
N ARG A 545 -7.83 12.78 -29.21
CA ARG A 545 -6.89 13.56 -30.01
C ARG A 545 -6.50 12.80 -31.30
N PRO A 546 -6.66 13.38 -32.49
CA PRO A 546 -7.28 14.68 -32.78
C PRO A 546 -8.83 14.61 -32.76
N SER A 547 -9.48 15.57 -32.09
CA SER A 547 -10.94 15.72 -32.07
C SER A 547 -11.37 17.17 -32.23
N VAL A 548 -12.67 17.43 -32.49
CA VAL A 548 -13.21 18.79 -32.53
C VAL A 548 -13.11 19.43 -31.14
N GLY A 549 -13.46 18.68 -30.09
CA GLY A 549 -13.28 19.10 -28.71
C GLY A 549 -11.84 19.49 -28.36
N TRP A 550 -10.85 18.72 -28.83
CA TRP A 550 -9.43 19.03 -28.64
C TRP A 550 -9.02 20.35 -29.30
N LYS A 551 -9.49 20.62 -30.52
CA LYS A 551 -9.22 21.89 -31.22
C LYS A 551 -9.80 23.08 -30.46
N VAL A 552 -11.01 22.94 -29.92
CA VAL A 552 -11.66 23.97 -29.10
C VAL A 552 -10.87 24.18 -27.81
N PHE A 553 -10.56 23.11 -27.07
CA PHE A 553 -9.75 23.16 -25.86
C PHE A 553 -8.40 23.86 -26.11
N SER A 554 -7.65 23.43 -27.12
CA SER A 554 -6.35 24.02 -27.49
C SER A 554 -6.45 25.50 -27.85
N SER A 555 -7.51 25.90 -28.57
CA SER A 555 -7.75 27.31 -28.91
C SER A 555 -8.11 28.15 -27.67
N LEU A 556 -8.89 27.61 -26.73
CA LEU A 556 -9.23 28.28 -25.47
C LEU A 556 -8.01 28.45 -24.57
N GLN A 557 -7.14 27.44 -24.50
CA GLN A 557 -5.87 27.55 -23.78
C GLN A 557 -5.00 28.66 -24.37
N ALA A 558 -4.90 28.75 -25.71
CA ALA A 558 -4.18 29.81 -26.39
C ALA A 558 -4.67 31.23 -26.00
N LEU A 559 -6.00 31.39 -25.83
CA LEU A 559 -6.63 32.67 -25.47
C LEU A 559 -6.43 33.05 -24.00
N LYS A 560 -6.29 32.08 -23.09
CA LYS A 560 -6.03 32.32 -21.66
C LYS A 560 -4.61 32.84 -21.37
N GLY A 561 -3.81 33.11 -22.40
CA GLY A 561 -2.42 33.54 -22.23
C GLY A 561 -1.46 32.41 -21.84
N TYR A 562 -1.98 31.20 -21.60
CA TYR A 562 -1.19 29.98 -21.72
C TYR A 562 -0.70 29.94 -23.16
N ARG A 563 0.57 30.29 -23.38
CA ARG A 563 1.19 30.27 -24.72
C ARG A 563 0.89 28.92 -25.35
N SER A 564 -0.08 28.89 -26.25
CA SER A 564 -0.30 27.76 -27.11
C SER A 564 1.01 27.51 -27.84
N ASP A 565 1.57 26.34 -27.55
CA ASP A 565 2.53 25.57 -28.33
C ASP A 565 2.71 26.10 -29.76
N SER A 566 3.58 27.09 -29.93
CA SER A 566 4.38 27.20 -31.15
C SER A 566 5.56 26.23 -31.12
N SER A 567 5.81 25.59 -29.97
CA SER A 567 6.75 24.49 -29.80
C SER A 567 6.19 23.21 -30.42
N LYS A 568 6.93 22.65 -31.38
CA LYS A 568 6.71 21.28 -31.83
C LYS A 568 6.98 20.34 -30.65
N HIS A 569 6.04 19.45 -30.35
CA HIS A 569 6.19 18.41 -29.32
C HIS A 569 5.95 17.02 -29.88
N SER A 570 6.36 16.00 -29.13
CA SER A 570 6.15 14.59 -29.46
C SER A 570 5.71 13.79 -28.24
N LEU A 571 4.72 12.93 -28.44
CA LEU A 571 4.19 12.05 -27.40
C LEU A 571 5.24 10.98 -27.07
N LEU A 572 5.62 10.87 -25.79
CA LEU A 572 6.51 9.81 -25.32
C LEU A 572 5.71 8.62 -24.78
N THR A 573 4.75 8.88 -23.90
CA THR A 573 3.90 7.84 -23.30
C THR A 573 2.64 8.44 -22.68
N VAL A 574 1.63 7.60 -22.44
CA VAL A 574 0.45 7.93 -21.64
C VAL A 574 0.30 6.90 -20.54
N PHE A 575 -0.16 7.32 -19.36
CA PHE A 575 -0.42 6.42 -18.24
C PHE A 575 -1.43 7.03 -17.28
N TYR A 576 -2.07 6.19 -16.46
CA TYR A 576 -2.88 6.66 -15.35
C TYR A 576 -1.99 6.84 -14.12
N ASP A 577 -2.01 8.02 -13.53
CA ASP A 577 -1.34 8.25 -12.27
C ASP A 577 -2.14 7.68 -11.09
N TRP A 578 -1.58 7.86 -9.91
CA TRP A 578 -2.22 7.43 -8.69
C TRP A 578 -3.52 8.21 -8.36
N ASP A 579 -3.68 9.44 -8.88
CA ASP A 579 -4.92 10.23 -8.81
C ASP A 579 -6.03 9.71 -9.72
N LYS A 580 -5.80 8.59 -10.42
CA LYS A 580 -6.75 8.00 -11.37
C LYS A 580 -6.94 8.91 -12.59
N GLN A 581 -6.03 9.86 -12.80
CA GLN A 581 -6.07 10.81 -13.90
C GLN A 581 -5.17 10.35 -15.04
N LEU A 582 -5.61 10.63 -16.25
CA LEU A 582 -4.83 10.32 -17.45
C LEU A 582 -3.75 11.38 -17.65
N GLN A 583 -2.50 10.94 -17.64
CA GLN A 583 -1.32 11.78 -17.79
C GLN A 583 -0.66 11.53 -19.14
N GLU A 584 -0.24 12.61 -19.81
CA GLU A 584 0.53 12.60 -21.05
C GLU A 584 1.97 13.05 -20.73
N VAL A 585 2.96 12.28 -21.18
CA VAL A 585 4.37 12.67 -21.12
C VAL A 585 4.83 13.04 -22.51
N ILE A 586 5.30 14.27 -22.66
CA ILE A 586 5.72 14.81 -23.95
C ILE A 586 7.18 15.28 -23.92
N TYR A 587 7.81 15.22 -25.09
CA TYR A 587 9.08 15.89 -25.35
C TYR A 587 8.80 17.19 -26.10
N LYS A 588 9.22 18.33 -25.54
CA LYS A 588 9.09 19.67 -26.15
C LYS A 588 10.45 20.30 -26.36
N VAL A 589 10.57 21.07 -27.44
CA VAL A 589 11.78 21.85 -27.75
C VAL A 589 11.43 23.33 -27.69
N ASP A 590 12.17 24.11 -26.88
CA ASP A 590 11.98 25.55 -26.75
C ASP A 590 12.43 26.29 -28.03
N SER A 591 12.10 27.60 -28.13
CA SER A 591 12.52 28.42 -29.27
C SER A 591 14.04 28.62 -29.38
N LYS A 592 14.80 28.25 -28.34
CA LYS A 592 16.26 28.27 -28.29
C LYS A 592 16.89 26.91 -28.61
N GLY A 593 16.08 25.90 -28.95
CA GLY A 593 16.53 24.55 -29.29
C GLY A 593 16.76 23.62 -28.10
N ARG A 594 16.42 24.02 -26.86
CA ARG A 594 16.59 23.18 -25.67
C ARG A 594 15.40 22.24 -25.50
N GLY A 595 15.70 20.95 -25.37
CA GLY A 595 14.73 19.90 -25.14
C GLY A 595 14.33 19.77 -23.67
N SER A 596 13.07 19.45 -23.40
CA SER A 596 12.61 19.10 -22.05
C SER A 596 11.50 18.06 -22.10
N VAL A 597 11.50 17.14 -21.13
CA VAL A 597 10.39 16.21 -20.90
C VAL A 597 9.43 16.85 -19.90
N VAL A 598 8.12 16.82 -20.20
CA VAL A 598 7.10 17.38 -19.32
C VAL A 598 5.92 16.43 -19.21
N LYS A 599 5.40 16.25 -17.99
CA LYS A 599 4.15 15.58 -17.67
C LYS A 599 3.00 16.58 -17.64
N TRP A 600 1.90 16.29 -18.33
CA TRP A 600 0.67 17.08 -18.35
C TRP A 600 -0.56 16.22 -18.02
N LEU A 601 -1.49 16.80 -17.28
CA LEU A 601 -2.83 16.24 -17.09
C LEU A 601 -3.62 16.39 -18.39
N LEU A 602 -4.23 15.31 -18.89
CA LEU A 602 -5.13 15.38 -20.02
C LEU A 602 -6.58 15.52 -19.54
N PRO A 603 -7.26 16.67 -19.72
CA PRO A 603 -8.60 16.90 -19.21
C PRO A 603 -9.66 16.26 -20.12
N VAL A 604 -9.76 14.92 -20.06
CA VAL A 604 -10.63 14.12 -20.93
C VAL A 604 -12.09 14.60 -20.85
N ALA A 605 -12.63 14.78 -19.65
CA ALA A 605 -14.01 15.21 -19.46
C ALA A 605 -14.31 16.59 -20.07
N GLU A 606 -13.37 17.52 -20.01
CA GLU A 606 -13.51 18.85 -20.63
C GLU A 606 -13.44 18.76 -22.17
N ILE A 607 -12.52 17.96 -22.72
CA ILE A 607 -12.42 17.75 -24.17
C ILE A 607 -13.71 17.11 -24.71
N LEU A 608 -14.25 16.12 -24.00
CA LEU A 608 -15.47 15.42 -24.39
C LEU A 608 -16.72 16.31 -24.26
N SER A 609 -16.78 17.19 -23.25
CA SER A 609 -17.91 18.13 -23.10
C SER A 609 -17.96 19.12 -24.27
N TYR A 610 -16.82 19.62 -24.74
CA TYR A 610 -16.76 20.46 -25.94
C TYR A 610 -17.14 19.71 -27.21
N ASN A 611 -16.75 18.44 -27.31
CA ASN A 611 -17.16 17.61 -28.44
C ASN A 611 -18.69 17.43 -28.45
N HIS A 612 -19.28 17.14 -27.29
CA HIS A 612 -20.73 17.02 -27.12
C HIS A 612 -21.47 18.32 -27.50
N LEU A 613 -21.02 19.46 -26.98
CA LEU A 613 -21.59 20.78 -27.29
C LEU A 613 -21.51 21.12 -28.78
N SER A 614 -20.44 20.72 -29.47
CA SER A 614 -20.29 20.96 -30.90
C SER A 614 -21.29 20.19 -31.78
N THR A 615 -21.80 19.07 -31.27
CA THR A 615 -22.77 18.21 -31.96
C THR A 615 -24.23 18.53 -31.63
N SER A 616 -24.49 19.29 -30.57
CA SER A 616 -25.84 19.59 -30.10
C SER A 616 -26.54 20.67 -30.94
N ILE A 617 -27.80 20.43 -31.30
CA ILE A 617 -28.64 21.38 -32.04
C ILE A 617 -29.12 22.48 -31.10
N VAL A 618 -28.81 23.74 -31.39
CA VAL A 618 -29.25 24.89 -30.60
C VAL A 618 -30.65 25.31 -31.04
N HIS A 619 -31.60 25.38 -30.11
CA HIS A 619 -32.92 25.94 -30.36
C HIS A 619 -32.94 27.43 -30.02
N HIS A 620 -33.35 28.26 -30.99
CA HIS A 620 -33.62 29.67 -30.77
C HIS A 620 -35.11 29.85 -30.44
N SER A 621 -35.42 30.31 -29.23
CA SER A 621 -36.79 30.69 -28.86
C SER A 621 -36.99 32.18 -29.06
N GLU A 622 -37.77 32.54 -30.08
CA GLU A 622 -38.08 33.95 -30.41
C GLU A 622 -38.86 34.67 -29.29
N ALA A 623 -39.55 33.94 -28.42
CA ALA A 623 -40.35 34.52 -27.33
C ALA A 623 -39.52 35.03 -26.14
N ILE A 624 -38.28 34.55 -25.97
CA ILE A 624 -37.44 34.84 -24.78
C ILE A 624 -36.05 35.37 -25.18
N SER A 625 -35.75 35.46 -26.49
CA SER A 625 -34.43 35.86 -27.00
C SER A 625 -33.28 35.09 -26.32
N ALA A 626 -33.53 33.81 -26.03
CA ALA A 626 -32.59 32.92 -25.35
C ALA A 626 -32.32 31.69 -26.22
N PHE A 627 -31.06 31.28 -26.27
CA PHE A 627 -30.64 30.02 -26.86
C PHE A 627 -30.83 28.91 -25.81
N SER A 628 -31.60 27.87 -26.13
CA SER A 628 -31.70 26.67 -25.31
C SER A 628 -30.97 25.53 -25.99
N ILE A 629 -30.03 24.93 -25.25
CA ILE A 629 -29.41 23.66 -25.62
C ILE A 629 -30.22 22.58 -24.89
N PRO A 630 -30.82 21.61 -25.59
CA PRO A 630 -31.52 20.51 -24.91
C PRO A 630 -30.53 19.77 -24.02
N MET A 631 -30.83 19.66 -22.72
CA MET A 631 -30.05 18.84 -21.81
C MET A 631 -30.23 17.38 -22.18
N THR A 632 -29.15 16.75 -22.61
CA THR A 632 -29.07 15.32 -22.93
C THR A 632 -28.91 14.46 -21.67
N CYS A 633 -28.31 15.02 -20.61
CA CYS A 633 -28.15 14.32 -19.35
C CYS A 633 -29.51 14.08 -18.65
N PRO A 634 -29.82 12.84 -18.23
CA PRO A 634 -31.09 12.50 -17.59
C PRO A 634 -31.32 13.14 -16.20
N PHE A 635 -30.31 13.76 -15.59
CA PHE A 635 -30.40 14.43 -14.30
C PHE A 635 -29.57 15.73 -14.29
N PHE A 636 -29.88 16.65 -13.35
CA PHE A 636 -29.14 17.91 -13.23
C PHE A 636 -27.95 17.79 -12.27
N TRP A 637 -28.16 17.13 -11.13
CA TRP A 637 -27.13 16.84 -10.16
C TRP A 637 -27.45 15.57 -9.38
N ASP A 638 -26.41 14.90 -8.94
CA ASP A 638 -26.45 13.70 -8.11
C ASP A 638 -25.83 13.98 -6.73
N GLN A 639 -26.39 13.34 -5.71
CA GLN A 639 -25.89 13.40 -4.34
C GLN A 639 -25.85 12.03 -3.71
N ILE A 640 -24.73 11.69 -3.08
CA ILE A 640 -24.64 10.51 -2.24
C ILE A 640 -24.97 10.90 -0.80
N THR A 641 -25.86 10.15 -0.16
CA THR A 641 -26.38 10.40 1.19
C THR A 641 -26.41 9.10 2.00
N HIS A 642 -26.52 9.22 3.32
CA HIS A 642 -26.42 8.09 4.26
C HIS A 642 -25.12 7.29 4.11
N LEU A 643 -24.01 8.01 3.86
CA LEU A 643 -22.70 7.38 3.82
C LEU A 643 -22.28 6.97 5.23
N PRO A 644 -21.83 5.73 5.43
CA PRO A 644 -21.17 5.37 6.67
C PRO A 644 -19.79 6.04 6.76
N HIS A 645 -19.24 6.09 7.96
CA HIS A 645 -17.86 6.52 8.16
C HIS A 645 -16.90 5.67 7.29
N PRO A 646 -16.04 6.30 6.48
CA PRO A 646 -15.24 5.62 5.49
C PRO A 646 -14.23 4.64 6.11
N GLU A 647 -13.73 4.89 7.32
CA GLU A 647 -12.72 4.08 8.01
C GLU A 647 -13.16 2.63 8.18
N ARG A 648 -14.45 2.41 8.46
CA ARG A 648 -15.03 1.08 8.63
C ARG A 648 -14.88 0.21 7.39
N TYR A 649 -14.93 0.83 6.20
CA TYR A 649 -14.93 0.13 4.92
C TYR A 649 -13.64 0.30 4.13
N ASN A 650 -12.94 1.44 4.21
CA ASN A 650 -11.63 1.66 3.59
C ASN A 650 -10.49 0.98 4.38
N ARG A 651 -10.71 0.74 5.68
CA ARG A 651 -9.75 0.11 6.60
C ARG A 651 -8.40 0.86 6.69
N ILE A 652 -8.43 2.17 6.49
CA ILE A 652 -7.26 3.06 6.61
C ILE A 652 -7.16 3.55 8.05
N GLN A 653 -6.00 3.36 8.67
CA GLN A 653 -5.66 3.91 9.97
C GLN A 653 -5.18 5.35 9.80
N LEU A 654 -5.80 6.27 10.54
CA LEU A 654 -5.50 7.69 10.46
C LEU A 654 -4.76 8.15 11.72
N TYR A 655 -3.64 8.85 11.52
CA TYR A 655 -2.96 9.61 12.57
C TYR A 655 -2.95 11.10 12.24
N VAL A 656 -3.00 11.92 13.28
CA VAL A 656 -2.89 13.38 13.16
C VAL A 656 -1.73 13.81 14.04
N THR A 657 -0.81 14.60 13.48
CA THR A 657 0.32 15.16 14.22
C THR A 657 0.45 16.66 14.01
N ARG A 658 0.84 17.37 15.07
CA ARG A 658 1.07 18.82 15.06
C ARG A 658 2.49 19.18 15.48
N PRO A 659 3.09 20.23 14.89
CA PRO A 659 4.39 20.71 15.32
C PRO A 659 4.33 21.25 16.77
N PRO A 660 5.46 21.25 17.50
CA PRO A 660 5.54 21.90 18.81
C PRO A 660 5.14 23.38 18.74
N LEU A 661 4.51 23.88 19.80
CA LEU A 661 4.07 25.27 19.91
C LEU A 661 5.26 26.16 20.26
N VAL A 662 5.53 27.18 19.45
CA VAL A 662 6.60 28.16 19.68
C VAL A 662 5.97 29.48 20.10
N HIS A 663 6.49 30.11 21.14
CA HIS A 663 5.98 31.38 21.66
C HIS A 663 6.83 32.56 21.14
N THR A 664 6.84 32.76 19.82
CA THR A 664 7.51 33.90 19.18
C THR A 664 6.46 34.86 18.59
N PRO A 665 6.75 36.16 18.41
CA PRO A 665 5.76 37.14 17.90
C PRO A 665 5.18 36.81 16.52
N MET A 666 5.88 35.99 15.74
CA MET A 666 5.46 35.54 14.40
C MET A 666 5.12 34.04 14.35
N ASP A 667 5.09 33.34 15.49
CA ASP A 667 4.88 31.89 15.61
C ASP A 667 5.76 31.02 14.67
N LEU A 668 6.93 31.54 14.27
CA LEU A 668 7.89 30.83 13.42
C LEU A 668 8.61 29.73 14.21
N GLN A 669 8.82 28.59 13.54
CA GLN A 669 9.44 27.41 14.12
C GLN A 669 10.97 27.55 14.15
N THR A 670 11.62 26.69 14.93
CA THR A 670 13.09 26.61 15.02
C THR A 670 13.57 25.27 14.49
N THR A 671 14.84 25.16 14.14
CA THR A 671 15.46 23.87 13.77
C THR A 671 15.31 22.83 14.89
N ALA A 672 15.40 23.27 16.16
CA ALA A 672 15.21 22.41 17.34
C ALA A 672 13.76 21.92 17.50
N SER A 673 12.75 22.75 17.22
CA SER A 673 11.35 22.34 17.29
C SER A 673 11.00 21.38 16.15
N LEU A 674 11.52 21.57 14.94
CA LEU A 674 11.37 20.62 13.81
C LEU A 674 12.05 19.28 14.06
N ALA A 675 13.25 19.27 14.65
CA ALA A 675 13.93 18.03 15.04
C ALA A 675 13.13 17.29 16.13
N THR A 676 12.52 18.02 17.06
CA THR A 676 11.62 17.44 18.08
C THR A 676 10.36 16.86 17.44
N TYR A 677 9.73 17.58 16.50
CA TYR A 677 8.56 17.10 15.76
C TYR A 677 8.85 15.75 15.07
N GLN A 678 9.97 15.68 14.35
CA GLN A 678 10.41 14.45 13.70
C GLN A 678 10.62 13.31 14.70
N GLY A 679 11.28 13.59 15.83
CA GLY A 679 11.53 12.62 16.88
C GLY A 679 10.27 12.04 17.51
N LEU A 680 9.26 12.88 17.73
CA LEU A 680 7.95 12.48 18.26
C LEU A 680 7.16 11.64 17.25
N LEU A 681 7.21 12.00 15.97
CA LEU A 681 6.60 11.21 14.91
C LEU A 681 7.24 9.81 14.84
N GLN A 682 8.57 9.70 14.89
CA GLN A 682 9.23 8.39 14.92
C GLN A 682 8.83 7.58 16.16
N HIS A 683 8.73 8.23 17.32
CA HIS A 683 8.28 7.56 18.53
C HIS A 683 6.86 7.01 18.37
N LEU A 684 5.96 7.75 17.70
CA LEU A 684 4.62 7.27 17.36
C LEU A 684 4.66 5.99 16.51
N PHE A 685 5.55 5.90 15.52
CA PHE A 685 5.72 4.69 14.69
C PHE A 685 6.27 3.50 15.49
N VAL A 686 7.19 3.73 16.42
CA VAL A 686 7.66 2.68 17.33
C VAL A 686 6.49 2.18 18.19
N LEU A 687 5.69 3.08 18.75
CA LEU A 687 4.51 2.70 19.53
C LEU A 687 3.45 2.00 18.67
N HIS A 688 3.30 2.39 17.41
CA HIS A 688 2.45 1.70 16.43
C HIS A 688 2.93 0.25 16.22
N SER A 689 4.23 0.04 16.03
CA SER A 689 4.82 -1.29 15.90
C SER A 689 4.62 -2.16 17.16
N GLU A 690 4.73 -1.56 18.35
CA GLU A 690 4.44 -2.24 19.63
C GLU A 690 2.95 -2.54 19.80
N TYR A 691 2.06 -1.65 19.35
CA TYR A 691 0.61 -1.83 19.46
C TYR A 691 0.10 -3.02 18.63
N LEU A 692 0.75 -3.30 17.51
CA LEU A 692 0.44 -4.46 16.67
C LEU A 692 0.75 -5.80 17.35
N MET A 693 1.52 -5.80 18.45
CA MET A 693 1.79 -7.00 19.24
C MET A 693 0.50 -7.55 19.88
N ASP A 694 0.40 -8.87 19.89
CA ASP A 694 -0.76 -9.74 20.18
C ASP A 694 -1.45 -9.62 21.58
N ILE A 695 -1.15 -8.58 22.37
CA ILE A 695 -1.71 -8.39 23.72
C ILE A 695 -2.82 -7.32 23.70
N GLY A 696 -3.97 -7.67 24.29
CA GLY A 696 -5.28 -7.13 23.91
C GLY A 696 -5.96 -6.16 24.85
N ASN A 697 -5.25 -5.44 25.70
CA ASN A 697 -5.94 -4.51 26.57
C ASN A 697 -5.87 -3.08 25.99
N ALA A 698 -7.02 -2.47 25.69
CA ALA A 698 -7.09 -1.07 25.24
C ALA A 698 -6.50 -0.10 26.31
N SER A 699 -6.59 -0.48 27.59
CA SER A 699 -5.93 0.22 28.71
C SER A 699 -4.40 0.09 28.72
N GLN A 700 -3.87 -0.83 27.91
CA GLN A 700 -2.44 -1.07 27.70
C GLN A 700 -1.94 -0.63 26.32
N ASN A 701 -2.80 -0.03 25.47
CA ASN A 701 -2.36 0.57 24.21
C ASN A 701 -1.15 1.50 24.50
N PRO A 702 0.03 1.24 23.94
CA PRO A 702 1.25 1.98 24.26
C PRO A 702 1.13 3.45 23.86
N ILE A 703 0.39 3.75 22.79
CA ILE A 703 0.01 5.12 22.38
C ILE A 703 -0.89 5.73 23.47
N TRP A 704 -1.99 5.09 23.85
CA TRP A 704 -2.84 5.61 24.95
C TRP A 704 -2.11 5.75 26.30
N ARG A 705 -1.13 4.89 26.61
CA ARG A 705 -0.30 4.99 27.82
C ARG A 705 0.65 6.18 27.78
N MET A 706 1.28 6.43 26.63
CA MET A 706 2.04 7.67 26.38
C MET A 706 1.18 8.90 26.71
N TRP A 707 -0.12 8.82 26.44
CA TRP A 707 -1.07 9.89 26.68
C TRP A 707 -1.48 9.96 28.17
N LYS A 708 -1.92 8.88 28.78
CA LYS A 708 -2.65 8.93 30.06
C LYS A 708 -1.79 9.27 31.29
N HIS A 709 -0.56 8.78 31.38
CA HIS A 709 0.19 8.82 32.65
C HIS A 709 0.90 10.15 32.95
N LYS A 710 1.50 10.81 31.95
CA LYS A 710 2.19 12.10 32.14
C LYS A 710 1.28 13.32 31.90
N VAL A 711 0.41 13.25 30.90
CA VAL A 711 -0.45 14.37 30.47
C VAL A 711 -1.53 14.66 31.52
N LYS A 712 -2.22 13.65 32.05
CA LYS A 712 -3.33 13.90 33.01
C LYS A 712 -2.88 14.46 34.37
N ILE A 713 -1.61 14.28 34.74
CA ILE A 713 -1.08 14.75 36.04
C ILE A 713 -0.30 16.07 35.90
N TYR A 714 0.31 16.34 34.74
CA TYR A 714 1.25 17.46 34.56
C TYR A 714 0.99 18.34 33.32
N THR A 715 -0.14 18.20 32.61
CA THR A 715 -0.47 19.08 31.46
C THR A 715 -0.48 20.54 31.83
N ASP A 716 -1.22 20.88 32.87
CA ASP A 716 -1.35 22.26 33.33
C ASP A 716 0.02 22.82 33.76
N TYR A 717 0.88 21.97 34.32
CA TYR A 717 2.24 22.32 34.70
C TYR A 717 3.12 22.63 33.48
N PHE A 718 3.14 21.78 32.45
CA PHE A 718 3.95 22.03 31.25
C PHE A 718 3.42 23.21 30.43
N PHE A 719 2.09 23.35 30.32
CA PHE A 719 1.47 24.51 29.67
C PHE A 719 1.82 25.81 30.42
N PHE A 720 1.77 25.81 31.75
CA PHE A 720 2.18 26.96 32.57
C PHE A 720 3.66 27.31 32.38
N MET A 721 4.56 26.33 32.38
CA MET A 721 6.00 26.60 32.15
C MET A 721 6.27 27.19 30.76
N ALA A 722 5.55 26.70 29.75
CA ALA A 722 5.65 27.19 28.38
C ALA A 722 5.13 28.62 28.23
N SER A 723 3.92 28.90 28.74
CA SER A 723 3.29 30.22 28.61
C SER A 723 4.03 31.33 29.36
N ASN A 724 4.80 30.99 30.40
CA ASN A 724 5.66 31.94 31.13
C ASN A 724 7.09 32.01 30.57
N GLY A 725 7.40 31.36 29.45
CA GLY A 725 8.73 31.40 28.84
C GLY A 725 9.84 30.71 29.65
N VAL A 726 9.48 29.83 30.60
CA VAL A 726 10.41 29.16 31.52
C VAL A 726 10.94 27.84 30.94
N SER A 727 10.45 27.42 29.77
CA SER A 727 10.96 26.24 29.08
C SER A 727 12.41 26.43 28.64
N SER A 728 13.30 25.47 28.94
CA SER A 728 14.72 25.50 28.57
C SER A 728 14.98 25.52 27.06
N THR A 729 13.98 25.17 26.25
CA THR A 729 14.09 25.01 24.79
C THR A 729 13.32 26.08 23.99
N GLY A 730 12.53 26.94 24.65
CA GLY A 730 11.76 28.01 23.97
C GLY A 730 10.51 27.55 23.21
N PHE A 731 10.09 26.29 23.33
CA PHE A 731 8.89 25.74 22.71
C PHE A 731 8.25 24.64 23.59
N ASN A 732 6.99 24.31 23.34
CA ASN A 732 6.19 23.34 24.11
C ASN A 732 5.61 22.23 23.24
N VAL A 733 5.68 20.99 23.74
CA VAL A 733 5.09 19.84 23.07
C VAL A 733 3.68 19.58 23.60
N GLU A 734 2.67 19.85 22.77
CA GLU A 734 1.30 19.44 23.06
C GLU A 734 1.08 17.98 22.67
N MET A 735 1.07 17.07 23.66
CA MET A 735 0.83 15.64 23.40
C MET A 735 -0.55 15.35 22.80
N GLY A 736 -1.56 16.20 23.07
CA GLY A 736 -2.88 16.11 22.45
C GLY A 736 -2.87 16.29 20.93
N GLY A 737 -1.79 16.85 20.37
CA GLY A 737 -1.60 17.01 18.93
C GLY A 737 -1.19 15.75 18.17
N TYR A 738 -0.92 14.62 18.82
CA TYR A 738 -0.40 13.37 18.20
C TYR A 738 -1.40 12.20 18.22
N SER A 739 -2.65 12.46 17.83
CA SER A 739 -3.76 11.53 18.08
C SER A 739 -3.96 10.51 16.96
N MET A 740 -4.64 9.43 17.31
CA MET A 740 -5.24 8.49 16.35
C MET A 740 -6.76 8.70 16.38
N PRO A 741 -7.30 9.60 15.54
CA PRO A 741 -8.75 9.70 15.38
C PRO A 741 -9.26 8.42 14.71
N TYR A 742 -10.13 7.69 15.40
CA TYR A 742 -10.73 6.46 14.87
C TYR A 742 -11.83 6.72 13.83
N LEU A 743 -12.37 7.94 13.81
CA LEU A 743 -13.41 8.39 12.87
C LEU A 743 -13.06 9.81 12.42
N SER A 744 -13.02 10.03 11.11
CA SER A 744 -12.87 11.36 10.51
C SER A 744 -14.10 12.22 10.79
N SER A 745 -13.88 13.53 10.87
CA SER A 745 -14.96 14.52 10.89
C SER A 745 -15.68 14.66 9.55
N GLU A 746 -15.02 14.28 8.45
CA GLU A 746 -15.56 14.37 7.09
C GLU A 746 -16.01 13.01 6.57
N ILE A 747 -17.26 12.94 6.13
CA ILE A 747 -17.87 11.72 5.58
C ILE A 747 -17.73 11.76 4.06
N SER A 748 -16.81 10.97 3.51
CA SER A 748 -16.62 10.78 2.07
C SER A 748 -17.02 9.37 1.63
N PHE A 749 -17.17 9.18 0.32
CA PHE A 749 -17.42 7.86 -0.25
C PHE A 749 -16.14 7.00 -0.17
N PRO A 750 -16.21 5.73 0.28
CA PRO A 750 -15.02 4.89 0.42
C PRO A 750 -14.38 4.56 -0.94
N ASP A 751 -13.05 4.65 -1.03
CA ASP A 751 -12.25 4.25 -2.19
C ASP A 751 -12.25 2.73 -2.41
N SER A 752 -12.45 1.95 -1.35
CA SER A 752 -12.47 0.50 -1.36
C SER A 752 -13.33 -0.03 -0.22
N VAL A 753 -14.03 -1.15 -0.44
CA VAL A 753 -14.92 -1.73 0.57
C VAL A 753 -14.46 -3.15 0.91
N TYR A 754 -14.12 -3.41 2.18
CA TYR A 754 -13.81 -4.76 2.66
C TYR A 754 -15.03 -5.38 3.36
N LEU A 755 -15.43 -6.56 2.90
CA LEU A 755 -16.57 -7.33 3.42
C LEU A 755 -16.08 -8.64 4.06
N ASP A 756 -16.52 -8.85 5.30
CA ASP A 756 -16.43 -10.13 6.03
C ASP A 756 -17.65 -11.02 5.69
N CYS A 757 -17.69 -12.23 6.25
CA CYS A 757 -18.76 -13.21 6.03
C CYS A 757 -20.15 -12.62 6.29
N PHE A 758 -21.03 -12.70 5.29
CA PHE A 758 -22.41 -12.17 5.29
C PHE A 758 -22.55 -10.67 5.62
N SER A 759 -21.46 -9.92 5.58
CA SER A 759 -21.50 -8.49 5.87
C SER A 759 -22.14 -7.69 4.73
N THR A 760 -22.67 -6.52 5.06
CA THR A 760 -23.42 -5.69 4.11
C THR A 760 -22.91 -4.25 4.12
N PHE A 761 -22.84 -3.65 2.93
CA PHE A 761 -22.53 -2.24 2.72
C PHE A 761 -23.72 -1.57 2.04
N SER A 762 -24.23 -0.47 2.61
CA SER A 762 -25.39 0.23 2.06
C SER A 762 -25.24 1.74 2.11
N PHE A 763 -25.75 2.41 1.07
CA PHE A 763 -25.75 3.87 0.93
C PHE A 763 -26.92 4.29 0.03
N SER A 764 -27.19 5.59 -0.08
CA SER A 764 -28.25 6.11 -0.96
C SER A 764 -27.73 7.16 -1.95
N ILE A 765 -28.17 7.07 -3.20
CA ILE A 765 -27.89 8.06 -4.25
C ILE A 765 -29.19 8.77 -4.60
N SER A 766 -29.16 10.09 -4.64
CA SER A 766 -30.30 10.95 -4.92
C SER A 766 -30.02 11.73 -6.21
N PHE A 767 -30.87 11.58 -7.22
CA PHE A 767 -30.79 12.31 -8.48
C PHE A 767 -31.88 13.37 -8.53
N ASN A 768 -31.51 14.61 -8.84
CA ASN A 768 -32.48 15.69 -9.01
C ASN A 768 -32.79 15.94 -10.49
N CYS A 769 -34.08 16.01 -10.80
CA CYS A 769 -34.58 16.19 -12.16
C CYS A 769 -34.98 17.66 -12.45
N GLY A 770 -35.08 18.51 -11.43
CA GLY A 770 -35.57 19.87 -11.56
C GLY A 770 -34.48 20.88 -11.94
N SER A 771 -34.64 21.57 -13.08
CA SER A 771 -33.77 22.71 -13.43
C SER A 771 -33.99 23.89 -12.46
N PRO A 772 -32.92 24.53 -11.94
CA PRO A 772 -33.04 25.71 -11.08
C PRO A 772 -33.64 26.93 -11.80
N ILE A 773 -33.53 27.01 -13.12
CA ILE A 773 -34.05 28.13 -13.94
C ILE A 773 -35.59 28.16 -13.98
N HIS A 774 -36.25 27.03 -13.71
CA HIS A 774 -37.72 26.94 -13.67
C HIS A 774 -38.35 27.14 -12.29
N ARG A 775 -37.56 27.39 -11.22
CA ARG A 775 -38.11 27.69 -9.89
C ARG A 775 -38.80 29.05 -9.79
N SER A 776 -38.62 29.94 -10.77
CA SER A 776 -39.14 31.31 -10.75
C SER A 776 -40.48 31.51 -11.49
N MET A 777 -41.05 30.50 -12.15
CA MET A 777 -42.34 30.63 -12.83
C MET A 777 -43.46 29.94 -12.05
N GLU A 778 -44.07 30.68 -11.14
CA GLU A 778 -45.25 30.30 -10.33
C GLU A 778 -46.56 30.09 -11.14
N LYS A 779 -46.49 29.93 -12.47
CA LYS A 779 -47.65 29.64 -13.32
C LYS A 779 -47.30 28.65 -14.42
N GLU A 780 -47.33 27.35 -14.11
CA GLU A 780 -47.34 26.29 -15.12
C GLU A 780 -48.58 25.40 -15.00
N SER A 781 -49.16 25.06 -16.16
CA SER A 781 -50.39 24.30 -16.33
C SER A 781 -50.23 22.81 -15.97
N ARG A 782 -51.35 22.11 -15.69
CA ARG A 782 -51.41 20.66 -15.38
C ARG A 782 -50.70 19.75 -16.42
N ALA A 783 -50.46 20.23 -17.64
CA ALA A 783 -49.73 19.52 -18.68
C ALA A 783 -48.20 19.53 -18.47
N GLY A 784 -47.62 20.63 -17.96
CA GLY A 784 -46.19 20.73 -17.65
C GLY A 784 -45.76 19.87 -16.45
N LEU A 785 -46.68 19.69 -15.47
CA LEU A 785 -46.48 18.79 -14.33
C LEU A 785 -46.45 17.30 -14.76
N ARG A 786 -47.26 16.92 -15.77
CA ARG A 786 -47.26 15.56 -16.34
C ARG A 786 -45.96 15.23 -17.09
N SER A 787 -45.40 16.19 -17.83
CA SER A 787 -44.11 16.07 -18.51
C SER A 787 -42.95 15.88 -17.52
N LYS A 788 -42.91 16.65 -16.43
CA LYS A 788 -41.85 16.56 -15.41
C LYS A 788 -41.93 15.27 -14.56
N VAL A 789 -43.12 14.71 -14.38
CA VAL A 789 -43.31 13.39 -13.73
C VAL A 789 -42.89 12.24 -14.67
N SER A 790 -43.06 12.36 -15.99
CA SER A 790 -42.49 11.38 -16.93
C SER A 790 -40.96 11.38 -16.92
N ASP A 791 -40.32 12.54 -16.72
CA ASP A 791 -38.85 12.62 -16.66
C ASP A 791 -38.28 11.87 -15.43
N MET A 792 -38.92 11.97 -14.27
CA MET A 792 -38.53 11.19 -13.07
C MET A 792 -38.66 9.67 -13.27
N ASN A 793 -39.56 9.21 -14.14
CA ASN A 793 -39.74 7.80 -14.47
C ASN A 793 -38.72 7.25 -15.47
N ASN A 794 -37.96 8.13 -16.13
CA ASN A 794 -36.95 7.76 -17.12
C ASN A 794 -35.55 7.60 -16.52
N ILE A 795 -35.33 8.06 -15.28
CA ILE A 795 -34.08 7.81 -14.56
C ILE A 795 -34.11 6.39 -13.99
N TRP A 796 -33.14 5.59 -14.40
CA TRP A 796 -32.91 4.24 -13.92
C TRP A 796 -31.44 4.06 -13.57
N LEU A 797 -31.19 3.41 -12.44
CA LEU A 797 -29.86 3.05 -11.97
C LEU A 797 -29.72 1.52 -12.08
N SER A 798 -28.68 1.06 -12.78
CA SER A 798 -28.24 -0.34 -12.74
C SER A 798 -27.10 -0.52 -11.74
N ALA A 799 -27.07 -1.68 -11.09
CA ALA A 799 -25.95 -2.15 -10.29
C ALA A 799 -25.51 -3.50 -10.84
N GLU A 800 -24.24 -3.60 -11.19
CA GLU A 800 -23.61 -4.78 -11.74
C GLU A 800 -22.44 -5.16 -10.83
N VAL A 801 -22.29 -6.45 -10.54
CA VAL A 801 -21.16 -7.00 -9.76
C VAL A 801 -20.35 -7.93 -10.65
N SER A 802 -19.03 -7.98 -10.43
CA SER A 802 -18.14 -8.83 -11.25
C SER A 802 -18.50 -10.32 -11.20
N ASP A 803 -18.89 -10.84 -10.03
CA ASP A 803 -19.34 -12.23 -9.86
C ASP A 803 -20.50 -12.33 -8.84
N ASP A 804 -21.66 -12.82 -9.30
CA ASP A 804 -22.86 -13.00 -8.48
C ASP A 804 -22.74 -14.21 -7.52
N ASN A 805 -21.80 -15.13 -7.72
CA ASN A 805 -21.60 -16.25 -6.81
C ASN A 805 -21.10 -15.78 -5.43
N TYR A 806 -20.32 -14.70 -5.40
CA TYR A 806 -19.72 -14.15 -4.18
C TYR A 806 -20.46 -12.91 -3.67
N LEU A 807 -20.90 -12.02 -4.55
CA LEU A 807 -21.56 -10.77 -4.18
C LEU A 807 -22.99 -10.71 -4.68
N HIS A 808 -23.86 -10.12 -3.88
CA HIS A 808 -25.19 -9.75 -4.32
C HIS A 808 -25.42 -8.26 -4.14
N ALA A 809 -25.84 -7.57 -5.20
CA ALA A 809 -26.23 -6.18 -5.16
C ALA A 809 -27.76 -6.05 -5.34
N SER A 810 -28.39 -5.30 -4.44
CA SER A 810 -29.81 -4.98 -4.50
C SER A 810 -30.01 -3.46 -4.48
N ILE A 811 -30.96 -2.99 -5.28
CA ILE A 811 -31.30 -1.57 -5.39
C ILE A 811 -32.77 -1.39 -5.05
N THR A 812 -33.07 -0.41 -4.20
CA THR A 812 -34.44 -0.01 -3.85
C THR A 812 -34.68 1.44 -4.25
N ARG A 813 -35.70 1.67 -5.09
CA ARG A 813 -36.06 3.00 -5.63
C ARG A 813 -37.17 3.63 -4.79
N SER A 814 -37.01 4.89 -4.42
CA SER A 814 -38.05 5.73 -3.82
C SER A 814 -38.12 7.09 -4.52
N LEU A 815 -39.33 7.68 -4.56
CA LEU A 815 -39.60 8.95 -5.24
C LEU A 815 -40.00 10.03 -4.25
N GLU A 816 -39.31 11.16 -4.27
CA GLU A 816 -39.60 12.34 -3.46
C GLU A 816 -40.17 13.46 -4.37
N TYR A 817 -41.47 13.40 -4.65
CA TYR A 817 -42.15 14.33 -5.57
C TYR A 817 -42.01 15.81 -5.18
N ASN A 818 -41.99 16.13 -3.89
CA ASN A 818 -41.86 17.51 -3.40
C ASN A 818 -40.51 18.15 -3.74
N ARG A 819 -39.47 17.34 -3.96
CA ARG A 819 -38.11 17.78 -4.25
C ARG A 819 -37.67 17.49 -5.68
N TRP A 820 -38.52 16.82 -6.47
CA TRP A 820 -38.21 16.33 -7.82
C TRP A 820 -36.97 15.42 -7.82
N THR A 821 -36.84 14.61 -6.76
CA THR A 821 -35.68 13.76 -6.51
C THR A 821 -36.05 12.28 -6.61
N VAL A 822 -35.23 11.50 -7.30
CA VAL A 822 -35.29 10.03 -7.32
C VAL A 822 -34.17 9.52 -6.41
N LYS A 823 -34.53 8.77 -5.37
CA LYS A 823 -33.57 8.21 -4.42
C LYS A 823 -33.45 6.70 -4.62
N TYR A 824 -32.22 6.22 -4.73
CA TYR A 824 -31.87 4.81 -4.82
C TYR A 824 -31.08 4.41 -3.60
N LYS A 825 -31.56 3.46 -2.81
CA LYS A 825 -30.77 2.82 -1.76
C LYS A 825 -30.15 1.55 -2.32
N VAL A 826 -28.82 1.56 -2.39
CA VAL A 826 -27.98 0.45 -2.88
C VAL A 826 -27.50 -0.35 -1.68
N THR A 827 -27.63 -1.67 -1.73
CA THR A 827 -27.11 -2.59 -0.69
C THR A 827 -26.34 -3.71 -1.35
N VAL A 828 -25.08 -3.88 -0.98
CA VAL A 828 -24.20 -4.96 -1.44
C VAL A 828 -23.94 -5.90 -0.28
N THR A 829 -24.05 -7.20 -0.51
CA THR A 829 -23.97 -8.24 0.52
C THR A 829 -23.09 -9.40 0.06
N ASP A 830 -22.23 -9.89 0.97
CA ASP A 830 -21.47 -11.13 0.76
C ASP A 830 -22.40 -12.36 0.86
N ARG A 831 -22.15 -13.39 0.02
CA ARG A 831 -22.95 -14.62 -0.06
C ARG A 831 -22.43 -15.79 0.80
N GLY A 832 -21.32 -15.66 1.52
CA GLY A 832 -20.78 -16.79 2.29
C GLY A 832 -19.89 -17.74 1.48
N ALA A 833 -19.47 -17.38 0.27
CA ALA A 833 -18.77 -18.28 -0.67
C ALA A 833 -17.23 -18.22 -0.61
N PHE A 834 -16.64 -17.40 0.26
CA PHE A 834 -15.19 -17.29 0.38
C PHE A 834 -14.55 -18.60 0.90
N PRO A 835 -13.39 -19.01 0.35
CA PRO A 835 -12.78 -20.29 0.65
C PRO A 835 -12.04 -20.28 2.00
N GLY A 836 -12.77 -20.62 3.06
CA GLY A 836 -12.22 -20.84 4.40
C GLY A 836 -11.83 -19.57 5.15
N GLN A 837 -10.89 -19.69 6.09
CA GLN A 837 -10.45 -18.58 6.95
C GLN A 837 -8.99 -18.22 6.68
N THR A 838 -8.71 -16.93 6.66
CA THR A 838 -7.38 -16.34 6.39
C THR A 838 -7.03 -15.27 7.42
N LEU A 839 -5.73 -15.00 7.57
CA LEU A 839 -5.26 -13.90 8.41
C LEU A 839 -5.76 -12.56 7.85
N ALA A 840 -5.94 -11.57 8.74
CA ALA A 840 -6.43 -10.25 8.37
C ALA A 840 -5.62 -9.61 7.23
N GLY A 841 -6.32 -9.23 6.15
CA GLY A 841 -5.76 -8.61 4.94
C GLY A 841 -4.97 -9.54 4.02
N VAL A 842 -4.89 -10.84 4.31
CA VAL A 842 -4.16 -11.82 3.49
C VAL A 842 -5.14 -12.60 2.61
N GLY A 843 -4.81 -12.77 1.32
CA GLY A 843 -5.60 -13.62 0.41
C GLY A 843 -7.02 -13.12 0.14
N LEU A 844 -7.21 -11.80 0.10
CA LEU A 844 -8.49 -11.17 -0.21
C LEU A 844 -8.86 -11.38 -1.68
N LEU A 845 -10.11 -11.79 -1.94
CA LEU A 845 -10.65 -11.83 -3.30
C LEU A 845 -11.13 -10.44 -3.71
N SER A 846 -10.82 -10.02 -4.93
CA SER A 846 -11.17 -8.69 -5.44
C SER A 846 -12.30 -8.74 -6.46
N PHE A 847 -13.29 -7.89 -6.27
CA PHE A 847 -14.44 -7.71 -7.13
C PHE A 847 -14.70 -6.22 -7.35
N SER A 848 -15.67 -5.89 -8.20
CA SER A 848 -16.11 -4.52 -8.42
C SER A 848 -17.63 -4.42 -8.43
N LEU A 849 -18.13 -3.32 -7.88
CA LEU A 849 -19.49 -2.84 -8.06
C LEU A 849 -19.47 -1.73 -9.10
N LEU A 850 -20.24 -1.90 -10.17
CA LEU A 850 -20.49 -0.88 -11.17
C LEU A 850 -21.90 -0.35 -11.01
N LEU A 851 -22.01 0.94 -10.73
CA LEU A 851 -23.27 1.68 -10.72
C LEU A 851 -23.34 2.56 -11.95
N ARG A 852 -24.43 2.42 -12.71
CA ARG A 852 -24.63 3.17 -13.96
C ARG A 852 -26.04 3.74 -14.04
N VAL A 853 -26.13 5.03 -14.32
CA VAL A 853 -27.38 5.68 -14.68
C VAL A 853 -27.61 5.47 -16.17
N ILE A 854 -28.74 4.87 -16.53
CA ILE A 854 -29.09 4.59 -17.92
C ILE A 854 -29.17 5.91 -18.70
N ASN A 855 -28.61 5.93 -19.92
CA ASN A 855 -28.50 7.11 -20.79
C ASN A 855 -27.64 8.27 -20.24
N SER A 856 -26.77 8.04 -19.26
CA SER A 856 -25.81 9.07 -18.79
C SER A 856 -24.45 9.03 -19.50
N GLU A 857 -24.14 7.91 -20.16
CA GLU A 857 -22.84 7.61 -20.76
C GLU A 857 -22.40 8.72 -21.72
N LEU A 858 -21.27 9.37 -21.42
CA LEU A 858 -20.68 10.45 -22.23
C LEU A 858 -21.60 11.67 -22.49
N GLN A 859 -22.67 11.82 -21.70
CA GLN A 859 -23.66 12.90 -21.85
C GLN A 859 -23.77 13.77 -20.59
N CYS A 860 -23.44 13.24 -19.42
CA CYS A 860 -23.53 13.95 -18.15
C CYS A 860 -22.18 14.55 -17.72
N PHE A 861 -22.06 15.87 -17.88
CA PHE A 861 -20.89 16.64 -17.46
C PHE A 861 -21.28 17.62 -16.35
N GLN A 862 -20.52 17.63 -15.27
CA GLN A 862 -20.69 18.58 -14.17
C GLN A 862 -19.45 19.47 -14.03
N GLN A 863 -19.66 20.77 -13.91
CA GLN A 863 -18.59 21.72 -13.62
C GLN A 863 -18.35 21.74 -12.10
N LYS A 864 -17.13 21.41 -11.68
CA LYS A 864 -16.63 21.51 -10.30
C LYS A 864 -15.56 22.60 -10.23
N ASP A 865 -15.19 23.01 -9.03
CA ASP A 865 -14.14 24.02 -8.80
C ASP A 865 -12.78 23.61 -9.41
N GLN A 866 -12.52 22.31 -9.50
CA GLN A 866 -11.29 21.73 -10.07
C GLN A 866 -11.38 21.42 -11.58
N GLY A 867 -12.53 21.68 -12.22
CA GLY A 867 -12.74 21.41 -13.65
C GLY A 867 -14.01 20.63 -13.96
N THR A 868 -14.12 20.14 -15.20
CA THR A 868 -15.29 19.35 -15.64
C THR A 868 -15.11 17.89 -15.25
N ALA A 869 -16.12 17.26 -14.67
CA ALA A 869 -16.16 15.84 -14.34
C ALA A 869 -17.30 15.12 -15.09
N LEU A 870 -17.10 13.84 -15.40
CA LEU A 870 -18.13 12.94 -15.90
C LEU A 870 -18.93 12.37 -14.73
N ASN A 871 -20.26 12.45 -14.78
CA ASN A 871 -21.16 11.89 -13.77
C ASN A 871 -22.04 10.79 -14.37
N GLY A 872 -22.68 10.00 -13.50
CA GLY A 872 -23.62 8.95 -13.90
C GLY A 872 -23.04 7.54 -13.95
N LEU A 873 -21.73 7.40 -13.73
CA LEU A 873 -21.07 6.10 -13.57
C LEU A 873 -20.14 6.13 -12.35
N LEU A 874 -20.26 5.13 -11.49
CA LEU A 874 -19.43 4.97 -10.29
C LEU A 874 -18.98 3.51 -10.18
N ARG A 875 -17.67 3.30 -10.14
CA ARG A 875 -17.09 1.98 -9.86
C ARG A 875 -16.45 1.97 -8.48
N VAL A 876 -16.67 0.89 -7.73
CA VAL A 876 -16.12 0.72 -6.39
C VAL A 876 -15.52 -0.67 -6.27
N PRO A 877 -14.22 -0.80 -5.95
CA PRO A 877 -13.62 -2.10 -5.70
C PRO A 877 -14.09 -2.65 -4.34
N ILE A 878 -14.49 -3.91 -4.34
CA ILE A 878 -14.97 -4.65 -3.17
C ILE A 878 -14.03 -5.83 -2.93
N TYR A 879 -13.53 -5.98 -1.71
CA TYR A 879 -12.69 -7.09 -1.30
C TYR A 879 -13.45 -7.98 -0.33
N ILE A 880 -13.41 -9.29 -0.57
CA ILE A 880 -14.02 -10.30 0.31
C ILE A 880 -12.92 -11.11 0.99
N GLY A 881 -13.07 -11.32 2.29
CA GLY A 881 -12.16 -12.09 3.13
C GLY A 881 -12.04 -11.44 4.51
N CYS A 882 -10.98 -11.75 5.26
CA CYS A 882 -10.79 -11.12 6.57
C CYS A 882 -10.35 -9.65 6.43
N PRO A 883 -11.15 -8.66 6.86
CA PRO A 883 -10.80 -7.25 6.70
C PRO A 883 -9.50 -6.90 7.43
N PRO A 884 -8.61 -6.08 6.82
CA PRO A 884 -7.34 -5.70 7.45
C PRO A 884 -7.58 -4.92 8.74
N GLY A 885 -6.72 -5.14 9.73
CA GLY A 885 -6.77 -4.47 11.03
C GLY A 885 -7.71 -5.09 12.08
N LYS A 886 -8.48 -6.14 11.76
CA LYS A 886 -9.11 -6.97 12.80
C LYS A 886 -8.09 -7.94 13.37
N ARG A 887 -8.09 -8.13 14.69
CA ARG A 887 -7.22 -9.13 15.35
C ARG A 887 -7.85 -9.70 16.61
N LEU A 888 -7.45 -10.92 16.94
CA LEU A 888 -7.67 -11.48 18.27
C LEU A 888 -6.57 -10.99 19.21
N ALA A 889 -6.95 -10.70 20.45
CA ALA A 889 -6.02 -10.18 21.42
C ALA A 889 -6.34 -10.70 22.83
N PHE A 890 -5.30 -10.98 23.62
CA PHE A 890 -5.47 -11.56 24.95
C PHE A 890 -5.83 -10.52 26.01
N ASP A 891 -6.96 -10.67 26.69
CA ASP A 891 -7.37 -9.78 27.79
C ASP A 891 -6.78 -10.26 29.12
N ILE A 892 -5.56 -9.79 29.38
CA ILE A 892 -4.86 -10.06 30.64
C ILE A 892 -5.70 -9.60 31.84
N SER A 893 -6.36 -8.43 31.77
CA SER A 893 -7.01 -7.87 32.96
C SER A 893 -8.23 -8.66 33.39
N THR A 894 -9.05 -9.08 32.43
CA THR A 894 -10.24 -9.89 32.70
C THR A 894 -9.81 -11.30 33.10
N THR A 895 -8.82 -11.87 32.41
CA THR A 895 -8.23 -13.17 32.77
C THR A 895 -7.72 -13.18 34.21
N LEU A 896 -6.96 -12.17 34.64
CA LEU A 896 -6.43 -12.08 36.00
C LEU A 896 -7.55 -11.97 37.05
N LYS A 897 -8.57 -11.13 36.80
CA LYS A 897 -9.72 -10.96 37.71
C LYS A 897 -10.54 -12.25 37.83
N GLN A 898 -10.83 -12.91 36.71
CA GLN A 898 -11.57 -14.17 36.69
C GLN A 898 -10.77 -15.30 37.35
N THR A 899 -9.47 -15.40 37.06
CA THR A 899 -8.58 -16.41 37.67
C THR A 899 -8.51 -16.23 39.19
N ALA A 900 -8.39 -14.99 39.68
CA ALA A 900 -8.40 -14.72 41.12
C ALA A 900 -9.75 -15.09 41.77
N HIS A 901 -10.86 -14.79 41.10
CA HIS A 901 -12.21 -15.14 41.56
C HIS A 901 -12.44 -16.66 41.60
N ILE A 902 -12.07 -17.38 40.53
CA ILE A 902 -12.25 -18.84 40.41
C ILE A 902 -11.42 -19.59 41.46
N ASN A 903 -10.16 -19.20 41.64
CA ASN A 903 -9.25 -19.87 42.57
C ASN A 903 -9.36 -19.37 44.02
N LYS A 904 -10.19 -18.34 44.30
CA LYS A 904 -10.34 -17.67 45.61
C LYS A 904 -9.00 -17.25 46.24
N ARG A 905 -8.02 -16.88 45.41
CA ARG A 905 -6.65 -16.49 45.81
C ARG A 905 -6.24 -15.23 45.06
N TYR A 906 -5.43 -14.39 45.71
CA TYR A 906 -4.86 -13.20 45.07
C TYR A 906 -3.84 -13.59 44.00
N TYR A 907 -3.64 -12.68 43.03
CA TYR A 907 -2.63 -12.84 42.00
C TYR A 907 -1.23 -12.83 42.62
N ASP A 908 -0.51 -13.94 42.49
CA ASP A 908 0.84 -14.12 43.02
C ASP A 908 1.84 -14.32 41.87
N CYS A 909 2.72 -13.33 41.69
CA CYS A 909 3.74 -13.31 40.66
C CYS A 909 5.05 -12.78 41.25
N PRO A 910 6.11 -13.60 41.34
CA PRO A 910 7.39 -13.20 41.94
C PRO A 910 8.06 -12.01 41.24
N LYS A 911 7.96 -11.94 39.90
CA LYS A 911 8.53 -10.89 39.05
C LYS A 911 7.52 -10.43 37.99
N PRO A 912 6.63 -9.48 38.31
CA PRO A 912 5.61 -9.03 37.36
C PRO A 912 6.26 -8.33 36.15
N LYS A 913 5.99 -8.84 34.96
CA LYS A 913 6.33 -8.19 33.69
C LYS A 913 5.04 -7.70 33.03
N ALA A 914 5.04 -6.46 32.52
CA ALA A 914 3.83 -5.84 31.97
C ALA A 914 3.24 -6.60 30.76
N ASN A 915 4.09 -7.27 29.97
CA ASN A 915 3.73 -7.91 28.70
C ASN A 915 3.78 -9.45 28.75
N ILE A 916 4.07 -10.06 29.91
CA ILE A 916 4.08 -11.52 30.08
C ILE A 916 3.32 -11.85 31.36
N PRO A 917 2.07 -12.34 31.25
CA PRO A 917 1.28 -12.71 32.42
C PRO A 917 1.89 -13.93 33.11
N CYS A 918 1.81 -13.97 34.44
CA CYS A 918 2.43 -14.99 35.27
C CYS A 918 1.38 -15.73 36.09
N PHE A 919 1.37 -17.06 36.02
CA PHE A 919 0.36 -17.89 36.69
C PHE A 919 1.02 -18.98 37.53
N HIS A 920 0.39 -19.34 38.65
CA HIS A 920 0.84 -20.46 39.47
C HIS A 920 0.33 -21.78 38.89
N PHE A 921 1.20 -22.79 38.81
CA PHE A 921 0.93 -24.08 38.17
C PHE A 921 -0.36 -24.77 38.65
N GLU A 922 -0.65 -24.74 39.96
CA GLU A 922 -1.82 -25.41 40.54
C GLU A 922 -3.15 -24.66 40.31
N HIS A 923 -3.12 -23.41 39.87
CA HIS A 923 -4.33 -22.61 39.68
C HIS A 923 -5.00 -22.93 38.34
N LEU A 924 -6.33 -23.00 38.34
CA LEU A 924 -7.10 -23.12 37.10
C LEU A 924 -6.97 -21.84 36.29
N PHE A 925 -6.57 -21.97 35.04
CA PHE A 925 -6.39 -20.86 34.10
C PHE A 925 -7.66 -20.69 33.24
N HIS A 926 -8.22 -19.48 33.23
CA HIS A 926 -9.40 -19.17 32.43
C HIS A 926 -9.10 -17.99 31.49
N PRO A 927 -8.71 -18.25 30.24
CA PRO A 927 -8.31 -17.20 29.31
C PRO A 927 -9.53 -16.42 28.79
N ALA A 928 -9.42 -15.10 28.77
CA ALA A 928 -10.37 -14.21 28.12
C ALA A 928 -9.73 -13.55 26.90
N PHE A 929 -10.47 -13.51 25.79
CA PHE A 929 -10.02 -12.92 24.53
C PHE A 929 -10.94 -11.79 24.07
N LEU A 930 -10.37 -10.83 23.35
CA LEU A 930 -11.06 -9.71 22.74
C LEU A 930 -10.76 -9.72 21.24
N ILE A 931 -11.77 -9.47 20.41
CA ILE A 931 -11.52 -9.03 19.04
C ILE A 931 -11.35 -7.51 19.11
N GLN A 932 -10.27 -7.03 18.51
CA GLN A 932 -9.98 -5.60 18.40
C GLN A 932 -9.97 -5.21 16.93
N ASP A 933 -10.68 -4.13 16.64
CA ASP A 933 -10.58 -3.41 15.38
C ASP A 933 -9.66 -2.21 15.59
N ILE A 934 -8.43 -2.31 15.08
CA ILE A 934 -7.45 -1.24 15.25
C ILE A 934 -7.78 0.01 14.44
N VAL A 935 -8.66 -0.10 13.44
CA VAL A 935 -9.05 1.03 12.58
C VAL A 935 -10.14 1.86 13.24
N THR A 936 -11.20 1.21 13.72
CA THR A 936 -12.35 1.89 14.36
C THR A 936 -12.14 2.11 15.87
N GLY A 937 -11.14 1.47 16.47
CA GLY A 937 -10.89 1.51 17.92
C GLY A 937 -11.90 0.70 18.74
N GLU A 938 -12.82 -0.02 18.08
CA GLU A 938 -13.79 -0.86 18.75
C GLU A 938 -13.15 -2.16 19.23
N SER A 939 -13.56 -2.62 20.41
CA SER A 939 -13.14 -3.90 20.97
C SER A 939 -14.31 -4.62 21.59
N TRP A 940 -14.48 -5.90 21.28
CA TRP A 940 -15.56 -6.74 21.82
C TRP A 940 -15.02 -8.06 22.33
N LYS A 941 -15.75 -8.69 23.25
CA LYS A 941 -15.40 -10.01 23.79
C LYS A 941 -15.56 -11.08 22.74
N PHE A 942 -14.58 -11.97 22.67
CA PHE A 942 -14.61 -13.14 21.80
C PHE A 942 -15.36 -14.27 22.53
N PHE A 943 -16.47 -14.71 21.95
CA PHE A 943 -17.31 -15.79 22.49
C PHE A 943 -17.38 -17.03 21.59
N GLU A 944 -16.72 -16.99 20.44
CA GLU A 944 -16.76 -18.07 19.45
C GLU A 944 -15.91 -19.27 19.89
N SER A 945 -15.99 -20.34 19.11
CA SER A 945 -15.22 -21.57 19.35
C SER A 945 -13.78 -21.42 18.85
N TYR A 946 -12.82 -21.93 19.62
CA TYR A 946 -11.39 -21.88 19.31
C TYR A 946 -10.66 -23.14 19.76
N THR A 947 -9.49 -23.37 19.19
CA THR A 947 -8.53 -24.39 19.64
C THR A 947 -7.45 -23.74 20.50
N PHE A 948 -6.99 -24.46 21.53
CA PHE A 948 -5.88 -24.05 22.38
C PHE A 948 -4.74 -25.05 22.20
N LYS A 949 -3.54 -24.58 21.85
CA LYS A 949 -2.38 -25.44 21.59
C LYS A 949 -1.13 -24.86 22.23
N VAL A 950 -0.32 -25.68 22.87
CA VAL A 950 1.03 -25.31 23.30
C VAL A 950 2.00 -25.68 22.18
N ILE A 951 2.55 -24.66 21.52
CA ILE A 951 3.42 -24.80 20.34
C ILE A 951 4.90 -24.62 20.66
N GLY A 952 5.25 -24.28 21.90
CA GLY A 952 6.64 -24.14 22.30
C GLY A 952 6.77 -23.91 23.80
N GLY A 953 8.02 -23.93 24.28
CA GLY A 953 8.32 -23.54 25.64
C GLY A 953 9.78 -23.59 26.01
N GLY A 954 10.11 -23.07 27.18
CA GLY A 954 11.48 -22.97 27.68
C GLY A 954 11.54 -22.77 29.18
N ALA A 955 12.54 -23.36 29.83
CA ALA A 955 12.74 -23.24 31.27
C ALA A 955 13.52 -21.95 31.63
N TYR A 956 13.12 -21.31 32.74
CA TYR A 956 13.79 -20.19 33.42
C TYR A 956 13.93 -18.85 32.69
N SER A 957 14.02 -18.82 31.35
CA SER A 957 14.12 -17.58 30.56
C SER A 957 13.30 -17.64 29.28
N LYS A 958 12.89 -16.44 28.80
CA LYS A 958 12.25 -16.26 27.49
C LYS A 958 13.20 -16.65 26.34
N ASP A 959 14.49 -16.42 26.50
CA ASP A 959 15.48 -16.70 25.44
C ASP A 959 15.72 -18.21 25.24
N ASN A 960 15.28 -19.04 26.21
CA ASN A 960 15.36 -20.50 26.15
C ASN A 960 14.13 -21.14 25.50
N ILE A 961 13.20 -20.34 24.93
CA ILE A 961 12.00 -20.86 24.28
C ILE A 961 12.38 -21.57 22.98
N ILE A 962 11.92 -22.81 22.84
CA ILE A 962 12.04 -23.59 21.63
C ILE A 962 10.63 -23.87 21.10
N PHE A 963 10.41 -23.61 19.81
CA PHE A 963 9.16 -23.99 19.14
C PHE A 963 9.17 -25.49 18.83
N TYR A 964 8.09 -26.16 19.17
CA TYR A 964 7.90 -27.59 18.95
C TYR A 964 7.63 -27.87 17.48
N THR A 965 8.11 -29.01 17.00
CA THR A 965 7.77 -29.51 15.66
C THR A 965 6.28 -29.90 15.57
N PRO A 966 5.66 -29.92 14.39
CA PRO A 966 4.24 -30.28 14.25
C PRO A 966 3.88 -31.64 14.89
N GLY A 967 4.77 -32.63 14.81
CA GLY A 967 4.59 -33.93 15.46
C GLY A 967 4.62 -33.86 16.99
N GLU A 968 5.46 -33.00 17.56
CA GLU A 968 5.51 -32.75 19.00
C GLU A 968 4.27 -31.99 19.49
N VAL A 969 3.79 -31.00 18.72
CA VAL A 969 2.53 -30.30 19.02
C VAL A 969 1.36 -31.28 19.11
N LEU A 970 1.25 -32.21 18.16
CA LEU A 970 0.24 -33.27 18.20
C LEU A 970 0.42 -34.15 19.46
N LYS A 971 1.63 -34.62 19.74
CA LYS A 971 1.92 -35.49 20.89
C LYS A 971 1.61 -34.86 22.25
N TYR A 972 1.78 -33.56 22.39
CA TYR A 972 1.65 -32.84 23.67
C TYR A 972 0.25 -32.24 23.91
N ASN A 973 -0.57 -32.09 22.86
CA ASN A 973 -1.88 -31.42 22.93
C ASN A 973 -3.07 -32.28 22.43
N SER A 974 -2.84 -33.28 21.56
CA SER A 974 -3.92 -34.06 20.93
C SER A 974 -4.26 -35.33 21.74
N LEU A 975 -5.55 -35.60 21.91
CA LEU A 975 -6.03 -36.83 22.57
C LEU A 975 -5.81 -38.08 21.72
N ASN A 976 -5.81 -37.94 20.39
CA ASN A 976 -5.69 -39.07 19.47
C ASN A 976 -4.24 -39.58 19.35
N TYR A 977 -3.28 -38.67 19.47
CA TYR A 977 -1.85 -38.95 19.24
C TYR A 977 -1.01 -38.95 20.54
N SER A 978 -1.57 -38.52 21.67
CA SER A 978 -0.85 -38.55 22.94
C SER A 978 -0.57 -39.99 23.37
N SER A 979 0.71 -40.33 23.57
CA SER A 979 1.11 -41.55 24.27
C SER A 979 0.87 -41.42 25.78
N GLN A 980 0.81 -42.53 26.53
CA GLN A 980 0.71 -42.47 27.99
C GLN A 980 1.80 -41.53 28.58
N ASN A 981 1.35 -40.50 29.32
CA ASN A 981 2.15 -39.53 30.08
C ASN A 981 2.88 -38.41 29.28
N THR A 982 2.32 -37.90 28.17
CA THR A 982 2.91 -36.77 27.40
C THR A 982 2.14 -35.45 27.40
N LEU A 983 0.92 -35.38 27.93
CA LEU A 983 0.09 -34.17 27.89
C LEU A 983 0.66 -33.05 28.79
N ILE A 984 0.64 -31.82 28.27
CA ILE A 984 1.07 -30.62 29.00
C ILE A 984 -0.07 -30.03 29.82
N TRP A 985 -1.31 -30.09 29.33
CA TRP A 985 -2.49 -29.47 29.93
C TRP A 985 -3.75 -30.27 29.60
N ASP A 986 -4.84 -29.97 30.31
CA ASP A 986 -6.19 -30.52 30.10
C ASP A 986 -7.25 -29.55 30.65
N PHE A 987 -8.56 -29.85 30.60
CA PHE A 987 -9.63 -29.02 31.16
C PHE A 987 -10.40 -29.67 32.32
N GLU A 988 -11.00 -28.83 33.16
CA GLU A 988 -11.81 -29.28 34.30
C GLU A 988 -13.14 -29.92 33.82
N GLY A 989 -13.29 -31.25 33.95
CA GLY A 989 -14.55 -31.96 33.67
C GLY A 989 -14.53 -32.95 32.50
N MET A 990 -13.35 -33.22 31.92
CA MET A 990 -13.14 -34.24 30.88
C MET A 990 -13.88 -35.57 31.09
N ASP A 991 -13.93 -36.05 32.33
CA ASP A 991 -14.52 -37.36 32.66
C ASP A 991 -16.06 -37.42 32.53
N LYS A 992 -16.74 -36.30 32.24
CA LYS A 992 -18.21 -36.18 32.33
C LYS A 992 -18.91 -35.71 31.04
N ILE A 993 -18.20 -35.27 30.00
CA ILE A 993 -18.81 -34.61 28.83
C ILE A 993 -18.24 -35.18 27.52
N LYS A 994 -19.09 -35.38 26.49
CA LYS A 994 -18.63 -35.66 25.12
C LYS A 994 -17.93 -34.40 24.57
N VAL A 995 -16.62 -34.48 24.40
CA VAL A 995 -15.78 -33.35 23.98
C VAL A 995 -15.82 -33.21 22.45
N ASN A 996 -16.02 -32.00 21.94
CA ASN A 996 -15.82 -31.73 20.52
C ASN A 996 -14.33 -31.63 20.24
N VAL A 997 -13.88 -32.43 19.29
CA VAL A 997 -12.46 -32.56 18.93
C VAL A 997 -12.35 -32.41 17.41
N THR A 998 -11.32 -31.70 16.96
CA THR A 998 -10.95 -31.60 15.54
C THR A 998 -10.51 -32.96 14.98
N GLU A 999 -10.41 -33.09 13.65
CA GLU A 999 -9.95 -34.33 12.99
C GLU A 999 -8.56 -34.78 13.49
N GLU A 1000 -7.67 -33.82 13.79
CA GLU A 1000 -6.32 -34.06 14.31
C GLU A 1000 -6.28 -34.39 15.82
N GLY A 1001 -7.43 -34.36 16.50
CA GLY A 1001 -7.54 -34.69 17.92
C GLY A 1001 -7.33 -33.52 18.89
N PHE A 1002 -7.29 -32.27 18.40
CA PHE A 1002 -7.27 -31.06 19.26
C PHE A 1002 -8.65 -30.73 19.81
N MET A 1003 -8.71 -30.36 21.08
CA MET A 1003 -9.95 -29.98 21.77
C MET A 1003 -10.46 -28.62 21.27
N VAL A 1004 -11.77 -28.54 21.03
CA VAL A 1004 -12.47 -27.30 20.70
C VAL A 1004 -13.07 -26.70 21.97
N MET A 1005 -12.67 -25.47 22.30
CA MET A 1005 -13.14 -24.69 23.43
C MET A 1005 -14.11 -23.60 22.98
N ASP A 1006 -15.09 -23.29 23.82
CA ASP A 1006 -15.96 -22.12 23.78
C ASP A 1006 -15.39 -20.99 24.65
N GLY A 1007 -15.56 -19.73 24.23
CA GLY A 1007 -15.15 -18.53 24.95
C GLY A 1007 -15.73 -18.33 26.36
N THR A 1008 -16.74 -19.11 26.77
CA THR A 1008 -17.48 -18.88 28.03
C THR A 1008 -17.24 -19.91 29.14
N THR A 1009 -16.90 -21.16 28.83
CA THR A 1009 -17.03 -22.28 29.79
C THR A 1009 -15.72 -22.96 30.18
N ASN A 1010 -14.61 -22.68 29.49
CA ASN A 1010 -13.42 -23.54 29.57
C ASN A 1010 -12.40 -23.09 30.62
N LYS A 1011 -12.03 -24.03 31.50
CA LYS A 1011 -11.01 -23.84 32.53
C LYS A 1011 -9.88 -24.83 32.31
N ILE A 1012 -8.69 -24.30 32.10
CA ILE A 1012 -7.49 -25.05 31.76
C ILE A 1012 -6.74 -25.42 33.04
N ARG A 1013 -6.27 -26.66 33.11
CA ARG A 1013 -5.44 -27.22 34.17
C ARG A 1013 -4.10 -27.63 33.57
N TRP A 1014 -3.00 -27.15 34.15
CA TRP A 1014 -1.66 -27.58 33.77
C TRP A 1014 -1.35 -28.96 34.38
N LEU A 1015 -0.78 -29.87 33.57
CA LEU A 1015 -0.46 -31.25 33.97
C LEU A 1015 1.05 -31.51 33.98
N CYS A 1016 1.76 -31.08 32.94
CA CYS A 1016 3.20 -31.34 32.73
C CYS A 1016 3.61 -32.79 33.03
N GLN A 1017 3.04 -33.74 32.28
CA GLN A 1017 3.32 -35.17 32.49
C GLN A 1017 4.80 -35.51 32.24
N GLN A 1018 5.27 -36.62 32.80
CA GLN A 1018 6.71 -36.95 32.94
C GLN A 1018 7.51 -36.98 31.63
N LYS A 1019 6.87 -37.29 30.49
CA LYS A 1019 7.51 -37.31 29.15
C LYS A 1019 7.27 -36.02 28.35
N SER A 1020 6.72 -34.98 28.98
CA SER A 1020 6.57 -33.64 28.41
C SER A 1020 7.78 -32.76 28.76
N PRO A 1021 8.08 -31.72 27.96
CA PRO A 1021 9.23 -30.85 28.18
C PRO A 1021 9.21 -30.09 29.52
N CYS A 1022 8.03 -29.83 30.10
CA CYS A 1022 7.90 -29.20 31.42
C CYS A 1022 7.86 -30.22 32.58
N GLY A 1023 7.76 -31.52 32.30
CA GLY A 1023 7.73 -32.58 33.33
C GLY A 1023 9.12 -32.96 33.87
N ASN A 1024 10.19 -32.71 33.11
CA ASN A 1024 11.57 -33.06 33.48
C ASN A 1024 12.53 -31.87 33.31
N MET A 1025 12.44 -30.88 34.20
CA MET A 1025 13.26 -29.67 34.15
C MET A 1025 14.58 -29.81 34.91
N PRO A 1026 15.72 -29.36 34.34
CA PRO A 1026 17.01 -29.33 35.02
C PRO A 1026 17.02 -28.28 36.13
N PHE A 1027 17.50 -28.63 37.33
CA PHE A 1027 17.51 -27.70 38.44
C PHE A 1027 18.71 -26.75 38.38
N LEU A 1028 18.49 -25.46 38.08
CA LEU A 1028 19.55 -24.45 37.92
C LEU A 1028 19.78 -23.55 39.15
N SER A 1029 18.81 -23.36 40.05
CA SER A 1029 18.97 -22.48 41.24
C SER A 1029 17.98 -22.78 42.37
N MET A 1030 18.16 -22.19 43.56
CA MET A 1030 17.22 -22.32 44.70
C MET A 1030 15.83 -21.67 44.48
N GLN A 1031 15.58 -21.05 43.34
CA GLN A 1031 14.25 -20.51 42.99
C GLN A 1031 13.28 -21.64 42.59
N PRO A 1032 11.97 -21.48 42.87
CA PRO A 1032 10.97 -22.40 42.35
C PRO A 1032 11.09 -22.45 40.81
N PRO A 1033 10.94 -23.62 40.17
CA PRO A 1033 11.07 -23.74 38.73
C PRO A 1033 9.97 -22.94 38.02
N GLU A 1034 10.40 -22.21 36.99
CA GLU A 1034 9.55 -21.40 36.11
C GLU A 1034 9.69 -21.91 34.67
N PHE A 1035 8.58 -21.97 33.96
CA PHE A 1035 8.54 -22.39 32.56
C PHE A 1035 7.69 -21.41 31.74
N PHE A 1036 8.23 -21.00 30.60
CA PHE A 1036 7.55 -20.16 29.63
C PHE A 1036 6.86 -21.06 28.61
N PHE A 1037 5.55 -20.95 28.47
CA PHE A 1037 4.78 -21.62 27.42
C PHE A 1037 4.48 -20.65 26.29
N VAL A 1038 4.64 -21.11 25.06
CA VAL A 1038 4.11 -20.43 23.87
C VAL A 1038 2.80 -21.13 23.50
N VAL A 1039 1.72 -20.39 23.61
CA VAL A 1039 0.36 -20.87 23.37
C VAL A 1039 -0.16 -20.23 22.09
N GLU A 1040 -0.72 -21.06 21.21
CA GLU A 1040 -1.47 -20.66 20.03
C GLU A 1040 -2.96 -20.87 20.27
N VAL A 1041 -3.74 -19.86 19.93
CA VAL A 1041 -5.21 -19.86 19.94
C VAL A 1041 -5.68 -19.53 18.54
N SER A 1042 -6.57 -20.34 17.98
CA SER A 1042 -7.15 -20.08 16.65
C SER A 1042 -8.56 -20.64 16.54
N ASN A 1043 -9.46 -19.90 15.86
CA ASN A 1043 -10.81 -20.33 15.49
C ASN A 1043 -10.86 -21.09 14.15
N LYS A 1044 -9.70 -21.32 13.53
CA LYS A 1044 -9.60 -21.93 12.20
C LYS A 1044 -10.25 -23.31 12.16
N GLY A 1045 -11.26 -23.44 11.31
CA GLY A 1045 -11.97 -24.71 11.09
C GLY A 1045 -12.89 -25.12 12.24
N THR A 1046 -13.10 -24.25 13.23
CA THR A 1046 -14.05 -24.48 14.34
C THR A 1046 -15.27 -23.58 14.28
N ASP A 1047 -15.13 -22.35 13.78
CA ASP A 1047 -16.25 -21.42 13.56
C ASP A 1047 -16.30 -20.97 12.10
N SER A 1048 -17.50 -20.84 11.56
CA SER A 1048 -17.78 -20.39 10.18
C SER A 1048 -18.48 -19.03 10.13
N SER A 1049 -18.62 -18.33 11.27
CA SER A 1049 -19.28 -17.02 11.36
C SER A 1049 -18.49 -15.88 10.69
N THR A 1050 -17.18 -16.05 10.52
CA THR A 1050 -16.25 -15.05 9.96
C THR A 1050 -15.23 -15.71 9.03
N TYR A 1051 -14.72 -14.94 8.06
CA TYR A 1051 -13.58 -15.36 7.24
C TYR A 1051 -12.23 -15.09 7.93
N CYS A 1052 -12.23 -14.48 9.10
CA CYS A 1052 -11.02 -14.21 9.86
C CYS A 1052 -10.53 -15.45 10.61
N ASP A 1053 -9.31 -15.87 10.27
CA ASP A 1053 -8.48 -16.71 11.15
C ASP A 1053 -7.96 -15.84 12.28
N TYR A 1054 -8.71 -15.85 13.38
CA TYR A 1054 -8.34 -15.22 14.63
C TYR A 1054 -7.27 -16.06 15.33
N ALA A 1055 -6.09 -16.11 14.71
CA ALA A 1055 -4.91 -16.72 15.28
C ALA A 1055 -4.17 -15.74 16.20
N LEU A 1056 -3.75 -16.24 17.35
CA LEU A 1056 -3.08 -15.46 18.39
C LEU A 1056 -2.01 -16.32 19.06
N GLN A 1057 -0.79 -15.81 19.14
CA GLN A 1057 0.29 -16.45 19.89
C GLN A 1057 0.62 -15.63 21.14
N ILE A 1058 0.57 -16.27 22.30
CA ILE A 1058 0.86 -15.65 23.60
C ILE A 1058 1.93 -16.43 24.37
N ILE A 1059 2.77 -15.68 25.09
CA ILE A 1059 3.76 -16.26 25.99
C ILE A 1059 3.21 -16.16 27.42
N LEU A 1060 3.09 -17.30 28.09
CA LEU A 1060 2.66 -17.41 29.48
C LEU A 1060 3.84 -17.81 30.36
N ASN A 1061 4.06 -17.12 31.47
CA ASN A 1061 5.00 -17.58 32.49
C ASN A 1061 4.23 -18.41 33.53
N VAL A 1062 4.62 -19.67 33.74
CA VAL A 1062 4.03 -20.52 34.77
C VAL A 1062 5.10 -20.89 35.80
N HIS A 1063 4.83 -20.56 37.06
CA HIS A 1063 5.74 -20.78 38.18
C HIS A 1063 5.19 -21.82 39.17
N GLY A 1064 6.08 -22.38 39.99
CA GLY A 1064 5.71 -23.36 41.01
C GLY A 1064 5.46 -24.76 40.46
N ILE A 1065 6.09 -25.10 39.32
CA ILE A 1065 5.92 -26.42 38.70
C ILE A 1065 6.55 -27.50 39.61
N PRO A 1066 5.86 -28.62 39.89
CA PRO A 1066 6.39 -29.65 40.78
C PRO A 1066 7.64 -30.30 40.17
N VAL A 1067 8.71 -30.35 40.96
CA VAL A 1067 9.96 -31.05 40.57
C VAL A 1067 9.74 -32.56 40.62
N ASP A 1068 10.32 -33.31 39.67
CA ASP A 1068 10.19 -34.77 39.61
C ASP A 1068 10.59 -35.46 40.95
N HIS A 1069 9.88 -36.54 41.28
CA HIS A 1069 10.06 -37.28 42.53
C HIS A 1069 11.48 -37.84 42.69
N TYR A 1070 12.13 -38.23 41.59
CA TYR A 1070 13.51 -38.73 41.60
C TYR A 1070 14.52 -37.66 42.05
N HIS A 1071 14.39 -36.44 41.51
CA HIS A 1071 15.26 -35.32 41.87
C HIS A 1071 14.99 -34.77 43.28
N ARG A 1072 13.76 -34.87 43.78
CA ARG A 1072 13.43 -34.58 45.19
C ARG A 1072 14.08 -35.59 46.13
N LEU A 1073 14.01 -36.88 45.79
CA LEU A 1073 14.59 -37.96 46.60
C LEU A 1073 16.12 -37.88 46.61
N SER A 1074 16.76 -37.66 45.45
CA SER A 1074 18.22 -37.56 45.36
C SER A 1074 18.78 -36.41 46.18
N ARG A 1075 18.08 -35.27 46.22
CA ARG A 1075 18.48 -34.13 47.06
C ARG A 1075 18.20 -34.33 48.53
N LEU A 1076 17.08 -34.93 48.90
CA LEU A 1076 16.84 -35.28 50.28
C LEU A 1076 17.98 -36.18 50.80
N LEU A 1077 18.39 -37.18 50.01
CA LEU A 1077 19.53 -38.04 50.30
C LEU A 1077 20.86 -37.27 50.37
N LEU A 1078 21.14 -36.35 49.44
CA LEU A 1078 22.35 -35.52 49.44
C LEU A 1078 22.40 -34.60 50.67
N THR A 1079 21.28 -33.94 51.01
CA THR A 1079 21.19 -33.09 52.19
C THR A 1079 21.36 -33.90 53.47
N LEU A 1080 20.79 -35.10 53.53
CA LEU A 1080 20.97 -36.01 54.66
C LEU A 1080 22.44 -36.45 54.77
N ALA A 1081 23.09 -36.78 53.66
CA ALA A 1081 24.50 -37.15 53.61
C ALA A 1081 25.41 -36.01 54.07
N VAL A 1082 25.17 -34.77 53.64
CA VAL A 1082 25.92 -33.59 54.09
C VAL A 1082 25.71 -33.34 55.59
N ILE A 1083 24.47 -33.47 56.08
CA ILE A 1083 24.17 -33.32 57.52
C ILE A 1083 24.91 -34.40 58.31
N ILE A 1084 24.88 -35.66 57.87
CA ILE A 1084 25.63 -36.77 58.50
C ILE A 1084 27.13 -36.49 58.48
N LEU A 1085 27.67 -35.98 57.37
CA LEU A 1085 29.10 -35.68 57.22
C LEU A 1085 29.52 -34.52 58.14
N VAL A 1086 28.69 -33.49 58.29
CA VAL A 1086 28.91 -32.39 59.23
C VAL A 1086 28.86 -32.90 60.67
N ILE A 1087 27.88 -33.75 61.02
CA ILE A 1087 27.79 -34.37 62.36
C ILE A 1087 29.01 -35.24 62.64
N PHE A 1088 29.46 -36.04 61.67
CA PHE A 1088 30.66 -36.86 61.78
C PHE A 1088 31.93 -36.01 61.93
N SER A 1089 32.04 -34.91 61.17
CA SER A 1089 33.15 -33.95 61.27
C SER A 1089 33.20 -33.30 62.64
N ILE A 1090 32.05 -32.92 63.21
CA ILE A 1090 31.94 -32.35 64.56
C ILE A 1090 32.30 -33.40 65.63
N ALA A 1091 31.90 -34.66 65.45
CA ALA A 1091 32.26 -35.75 66.34
C ALA A 1091 33.76 -36.05 66.31
N MET A 1092 34.37 -36.09 65.12
CA MET A 1092 35.81 -36.28 64.93
C MET A 1092 36.63 -35.11 65.50
N TYR A 1093 36.17 -33.87 65.32
CA TYR A 1093 36.80 -32.69 65.92
C TYR A 1093 36.77 -32.75 67.45
N LYS A 1094 35.69 -33.25 68.06
CA LYS A 1094 35.63 -33.44 69.51
C LYS A 1094 36.50 -34.60 70.03
N LEU A 1095 36.72 -35.64 69.23
CA LEU A 1095 37.51 -36.82 69.62
C LEU A 1095 39.02 -36.63 69.44
N TYR A 1096 39.47 -35.88 68.43
CA TYR A 1096 40.90 -35.75 68.05
C TYR A 1096 41.44 -34.30 68.09
N GLY A 1097 40.62 -33.32 68.48
CA GLY A 1097 40.98 -31.89 68.43
C GLY A 1097 42.12 -31.45 69.35
N SER A 1098 42.47 -32.24 70.38
CA SER A 1098 43.60 -31.92 71.27
C SER A 1098 44.96 -32.18 70.60
N ASP A 1099 45.10 -33.27 69.85
CA ASP A 1099 46.38 -33.65 69.24
C ASP A 1099 46.68 -32.89 67.96
N MET A 1100 45.65 -32.46 67.21
CA MET A 1100 45.82 -31.70 65.98
C MET A 1100 46.29 -30.25 66.22
N LYS A 1101 46.06 -29.71 67.42
CA LYS A 1101 46.48 -28.35 67.81
C LYS A 1101 48.00 -28.24 68.03
N ASN A 1102 48.64 -29.33 68.48
CA ASN A 1102 50.09 -29.40 68.68
C ASN A 1102 50.85 -29.54 67.36
N LEU A 1103 50.25 -30.17 66.34
CA LEU A 1103 50.87 -30.32 65.01
C LEU A 1103 50.90 -28.99 64.22
N LEU A 1104 49.85 -28.16 64.36
CA LEU A 1104 49.76 -26.85 63.69
C LEU A 1104 50.67 -25.79 64.31
N MET A 1105 50.98 -25.88 65.61
CA MET A 1105 51.97 -25.01 66.28
C MET A 1105 53.42 -25.32 65.82
N ALA A 1106 53.73 -26.57 65.49
CA ALA A 1106 55.05 -26.96 64.97
C ALA A 1106 55.29 -26.49 63.51
N ALA A 1107 54.23 -26.44 62.69
CA ALA A 1107 54.30 -25.94 61.31
C ALA A 1107 54.42 -24.40 61.23
N TYR A 1108 53.91 -23.66 62.22
CA TYR A 1108 53.97 -22.20 62.25
C TYR A 1108 55.36 -21.64 62.63
N GLN A 1109 56.16 -22.38 63.40
CA GLN A 1109 57.52 -21.95 63.79
C GLN A 1109 58.59 -22.15 62.70
N THR A 1110 58.34 -23.00 61.69
CA THR A 1110 59.29 -23.28 60.60
C THR A 1110 59.19 -22.30 59.41
N CYS A 1111 58.10 -21.53 59.27
CA CYS A 1111 57.95 -20.55 58.19
C CYS A 1111 58.44 -19.13 58.51
N LYS A 1112 58.98 -18.85 59.71
CA LYS A 1112 59.30 -17.47 60.16
C LYS A 1112 60.77 -17.04 60.00
N LEU A 1113 61.64 -17.84 59.36
CA LEU A 1113 63.08 -17.51 59.20
C LEU A 1113 63.56 -17.21 57.76
N GLY A 1114 62.65 -17.05 56.80
CA GLY A 1114 62.98 -16.65 55.42
C GLY A 1114 62.49 -15.24 55.10
N SER A 1115 63.31 -14.22 55.40
CA SER A 1115 63.42 -12.89 54.73
C SER A 1115 62.09 -12.18 54.39
N HIS A 1116 61.56 -11.24 55.18
CA HIS A 1116 61.97 -9.82 55.37
C HIS A 1116 63.00 -9.18 54.39
N MET A 1117 62.59 -7.99 53.92
CA MET A 1117 63.24 -6.94 53.10
C MET A 1117 63.25 -7.17 51.57
N ASP A 1118 62.70 -6.29 50.72
CA ASP A 1118 61.95 -5.02 50.84
C ASP A 1118 61.15 -4.86 49.53
N HIS A 1119 59.85 -4.50 49.55
CA HIS A 1119 59.32 -3.12 49.47
C HIS A 1119 59.86 -2.35 48.25
N ASP A 1120 59.06 -1.89 47.28
CA ASP A 1120 57.78 -1.18 47.38
C ASP A 1120 56.99 -1.28 46.05
N SER A 1121 55.68 -1.59 46.10
CA SER A 1121 54.55 -0.63 45.95
C SER A 1121 54.32 -0.20 44.49
N ASN A 1122 53.14 -0.15 43.87
CA ASN A 1122 51.74 -0.27 44.25
C ASN A 1122 50.97 -0.50 42.93
N VAL A 1123 49.92 -1.31 42.89
CA VAL A 1123 48.55 -0.86 42.57
C VAL A 1123 47.59 -1.97 43.00
N SER A 1124 46.74 -1.56 43.93
CA SER A 1124 45.60 -2.25 44.51
C SER A 1124 44.37 -2.23 43.60
N MET A 1125 43.55 -3.25 43.83
CA MET A 1125 42.11 -3.34 43.68
C MET A 1125 41.31 -2.02 43.72
N ALA A 1126 40.25 -2.01 42.89
CA ALA A 1126 38.82 -1.83 43.21
C ALA A 1126 38.40 -0.79 44.28
N PRO A 1127 37.23 -0.15 44.09
CA PRO A 1127 35.97 -0.79 44.50
C PRO A 1127 34.92 -0.68 43.36
N GLY A 1128 33.88 -1.50 43.27
CA GLY A 1128 32.90 -1.73 44.33
C GLY A 1128 31.94 -0.53 44.41
N ILE A 1129 30.65 -0.83 44.55
CA ILE A 1129 29.51 0.04 44.88
C ILE A 1129 28.68 0.49 43.68
N GLY A 1130 27.39 0.13 43.75
CA GLY A 1130 26.32 0.94 43.19
C GLY A 1130 25.44 0.19 42.21
N ASN A 1131 24.31 -0.29 42.72
CA ASN A 1131 23.12 -0.62 41.96
C ASN A 1131 22.74 0.44 40.91
#